data_AF-A0A495X4I2-F1
#
_entry.id   AF-A0A495X4I2-F1
#
_cell.length_a   1.000
_cell.length_b   1.000
_cell.length_c   1.000
_cell.angle_alpha   90.00
_cell.angle_beta   90.00
_cell.angle_gamma   90.00
#
_symmetry.space_group_name_H-M   'P 1'
#
loop_
_entity.id
_entity.type
_entity.pdbx_description
1 polymer ?
#
loop_
_entity_poly.entity_id
_entity_poly.type
_entity_poly.pdbx_seq_one_letter_code
_entity_poly.pdbx_strand_id
1 'polypeptide(L)'
;MKIRALAASAATLAAIAFSAVFVVTGVAADPQTGLDLSPANRRAALPGLPDWSKAGYRGGQNLPGDSDYTSNAACRITPEELAALGVRPDDGVDDTTGLQSAIDTIRTSCSPTAGYTTLSLITLPPGTLDVTRELFVDADFLTLRGSTGTRIAYRPDVNTRYDTLTPDGSDWDEDGMTCGGGPKGGWLWPGRGLFRVQSRQVHSAYAGTCTEPNRADLVKGTVNVHWKAGVTLSAPSRKGETVVRVSRTTGFTVGGLVNIRAANSLKFYEEQQALPTDWPLQNLHMRQRLHRVVAVGSGQITLDTPLEFDLPVDSTSDGSAPIDGSVYASKASPLVDPVVGVGFENFSFGLELDGLPKLGGGTYSVTRADAVHNYGNIAPEYSMHGIVFKWAADSWVRGMRIEMTGSHPIVTEEAKNIQVVGNTLDGSWNKGKGGNGYLRGSRVWDSLYAGNTTRNLRHFTFQWSASKNVVIGNDFDSDLNLHGGWERHNLFELNTVRVPFEHRSGSCTANCGEEGGGGPDDSTWYPIWWGAGKKAVKWSGASGPQNVFFNNDLWKQTAPGGAFVPYYANRSTVYQFGWNGTGYQHLAQAGVPIPDWAKRETLDYSGSGVHTALTDPGPSLFLKSTGTTPPTTTTTPPTSTTTTTTRPPTGGLTARFAQTNVWSTGYNGQYVITNGGPTQVTSWRVEFDLPPGTTLGSAWRADVTRNGSHYTLTNKPYNGTLALGASTDFGFGVTGTGVPLDCTVNASPCGQ
;
A
#
# COMPACT_ATOMS: atom_id res chain seq x y z
N MET A 1 13.83 -52.06 -56.17
CA MET A 1 14.33 -53.44 -56.34
C MET A 1 15.36 -53.66 -55.23
N LYS A 2 14.95 -54.33 -54.12
CA LYS A 2 15.49 -55.61 -53.60
C LYS A 2 16.92 -55.43 -53.01
N ILE A 3 17.27 -55.75 -51.75
CA ILE A 3 16.98 -56.89 -50.82
C ILE A 3 17.37 -56.44 -49.37
N ARG A 4 16.52 -56.50 -48.32
CA ARG A 4 16.45 -57.47 -47.16
C ARG A 4 17.81 -57.93 -46.56
N ALA A 5 18.03 -58.23 -45.28
CA ALA A 5 17.36 -58.08 -43.99
C ALA A 5 18.30 -58.61 -42.84
N LEU A 6 18.04 -58.19 -41.60
CA LEU A 6 18.14 -58.90 -40.29
C LEU A 6 19.48 -59.42 -39.71
N ALA A 7 19.83 -58.92 -38.51
CA ALA A 7 19.91 -59.65 -37.20
C ALA A 7 20.84 -58.88 -36.22
N ALA A 8 20.29 -58.22 -35.19
CA ALA A 8 20.19 -58.68 -33.79
C ALA A 8 21.47 -58.49 -32.95
N SER A 9 21.42 -57.63 -31.91
CA SER A 9 22.15 -57.79 -30.64
C SER A 9 21.57 -56.87 -29.55
N ALA A 10 21.56 -57.43 -28.33
CA ALA A 10 20.83 -57.04 -27.13
C ALA A 10 21.02 -55.60 -26.62
N ALA A 11 19.94 -55.05 -26.07
CA ALA A 11 19.91 -53.83 -25.27
C ALA A 11 20.29 -54.15 -23.81
N THR A 12 21.23 -53.38 -23.26
CA THR A 12 21.54 -53.35 -21.83
C THR A 12 20.77 -52.18 -21.20
N LEU A 13 19.88 -52.47 -20.26
CA LEU A 13 19.19 -51.47 -19.44
C LEU A 13 20.20 -50.73 -18.55
N ALA A 14 20.28 -49.41 -18.67
CA ALA A 14 20.77 -48.53 -17.62
C ALA A 14 19.57 -47.76 -17.04
N ALA A 15 19.30 -47.96 -15.76
CA ALA A 15 18.23 -47.30 -15.03
C ALA A 15 18.53 -45.79 -14.94
N ILE A 16 17.71 -44.98 -15.63
CA ILE A 16 17.65 -43.53 -15.43
C ILE A 16 16.71 -43.30 -14.25
N ALA A 17 17.26 -42.81 -13.15
CA ALA A 17 16.47 -42.31 -12.03
C ALA A 17 15.66 -41.11 -12.51
N PHE A 18 14.34 -41.27 -12.60
CA PHE A 18 13.42 -40.15 -12.76
C PHE A 18 13.44 -39.33 -11.47
N SER A 19 14.11 -38.17 -11.50
CA SER A 19 13.86 -37.12 -10.52
C SER A 19 12.41 -36.66 -10.72
N ALA A 20 11.55 -36.95 -9.76
CA ALA A 20 10.19 -36.45 -9.73
C ALA A 20 10.23 -34.91 -9.74
N VAL A 21 9.75 -34.32 -10.82
CA VAL A 21 9.42 -32.89 -10.88
C VAL A 21 8.23 -32.71 -9.96
N PHE A 22 8.48 -32.18 -8.76
CA PHE A 22 7.41 -31.69 -7.90
C PHE A 22 6.77 -30.48 -8.59
N VAL A 23 5.60 -30.69 -9.18
CA VAL A 23 4.68 -29.60 -9.51
C VAL A 23 4.19 -29.06 -8.18
N VAL A 24 4.85 -28.01 -7.67
CA VAL A 24 4.31 -27.21 -6.58
C VAL A 24 3.14 -26.43 -7.18
N THR A 25 1.94 -26.95 -7.04
CA THR A 25 0.72 -26.15 -7.18
C THR A 25 0.81 -25.08 -6.11
N GLY A 26 1.14 -23.85 -6.52
CA GLY A 26 1.31 -22.72 -5.62
C GLY A 26 0.01 -22.45 -4.87
N VAL A 27 -0.09 -22.93 -3.64
CA VAL A 27 -1.03 -22.39 -2.67
C VAL A 27 -0.56 -20.96 -2.42
N ALA A 28 -1.45 -19.97 -2.62
CA ALA A 28 -1.17 -18.59 -2.26
C ALA A 28 -0.73 -18.56 -0.78
N ALA A 29 0.39 -17.91 -0.49
CA ALA A 29 0.79 -17.70 0.89
C ALA A 29 -0.02 -16.52 1.44
N ASP A 30 -0.76 -16.72 2.53
CA ASP A 30 -1.54 -15.65 3.13
C ASP A 30 -0.65 -14.48 3.57
N PRO A 31 -1.13 -13.22 3.48
CA PRO A 31 -0.42 -12.06 4.00
C PRO A 31 -0.10 -12.25 5.49
N GLN A 32 1.07 -11.75 5.94
CA GLN A 32 1.45 -11.80 7.35
C GLN A 32 0.73 -10.70 8.14
N THR A 33 -0.57 -10.89 8.41
CA THR A 33 -1.43 -9.92 9.12
C THR A 33 -1.20 -9.88 10.64
N GLY A 34 -0.43 -10.84 11.18
CA GLY A 34 -0.15 -10.97 12.62
C GLY A 34 1.19 -10.40 13.09
N LEU A 35 1.89 -9.60 12.28
CA LEU A 35 3.17 -9.01 12.67
C LEU A 35 2.99 -8.03 13.85
N ASP A 36 3.82 -8.17 14.89
CA ASP A 36 3.91 -7.16 15.94
C ASP A 36 4.65 -5.93 15.39
N LEU A 37 3.88 -4.91 15.02
CA LEU A 37 4.38 -3.64 14.49
C LEU A 37 4.61 -2.60 15.60
N SER A 38 4.58 -2.98 16.87
CA SER A 38 4.76 -2.04 17.97
C SER A 38 6.19 -1.48 18.03
N PRO A 39 6.38 -0.29 18.64
CA PRO A 39 7.71 0.25 18.93
C PRO A 39 8.64 -0.76 19.63
N ALA A 40 8.08 -1.60 20.51
CA ALA A 40 8.84 -2.56 21.28
C ALA A 40 9.53 -3.61 20.39
N ASN A 41 8.91 -3.98 19.28
CA ASN A 41 9.43 -4.96 18.32
C ASN A 41 10.27 -4.34 17.20
N ARG A 42 10.43 -3.01 17.14
CA ARG A 42 11.30 -2.37 16.13
C ARG A 42 12.78 -2.66 16.41
N ARG A 43 13.54 -3.01 15.36
CA ARG A 43 15.00 -3.03 15.42
C ARG A 43 15.54 -1.61 15.51
N ALA A 44 16.67 -1.46 16.19
CA ALA A 44 17.47 -0.24 16.10
C ALA A 44 18.13 -0.15 14.71
N ALA A 45 18.59 1.05 14.35
CA ALA A 45 19.34 1.27 13.12
C ALA A 45 20.50 0.29 12.97
N LEU A 46 20.60 -0.34 11.80
CA LEU A 46 21.64 -1.31 11.49
C LEU A 46 22.80 -0.62 10.77
N PRO A 47 24.06 -0.98 11.08
CA PRO A 47 25.22 -0.39 10.41
C PRO A 47 25.14 -0.54 8.89
N GLY A 48 25.37 0.57 8.17
CA GLY A 48 25.37 0.59 6.71
C GLY A 48 23.99 0.54 6.06
N LEU A 49 22.89 0.56 6.83
CA LEU A 49 21.52 0.59 6.33
C LEU A 49 20.78 1.84 6.81
N PRO A 50 19.75 2.31 6.07
CA PRO A 50 18.86 3.35 6.55
C PRO A 50 18.14 2.95 7.85
N ASP A 51 17.86 3.95 8.69
CA ASP A 51 17.07 3.76 9.90
C ASP A 51 15.57 3.83 9.59
N TRP A 52 14.89 2.69 9.73
CA TRP A 52 13.45 2.56 9.55
C TRP A 52 12.68 2.47 10.87
N SER A 53 13.34 2.53 12.03
CA SER A 53 12.71 2.29 13.34
C SER A 53 11.51 3.19 13.66
N LYS A 54 11.40 4.32 12.95
CA LYS A 54 10.32 5.31 13.06
C LYS A 54 9.30 5.26 11.92
N ALA A 55 9.35 4.28 11.02
CA ALA A 55 8.37 4.18 9.94
C ALA A 55 6.97 3.83 10.49
N GLY A 56 5.95 4.52 10.00
CA GLY A 56 4.54 4.36 10.36
C GLY A 56 3.99 5.48 11.24
N TYR A 57 2.80 5.24 11.77
CA TYR A 57 2.00 6.23 12.49
C TYR A 57 2.79 6.91 13.61
N ARG A 58 2.80 8.26 13.60
CA ARG A 58 3.48 9.10 14.60
C ARG A 58 4.94 8.74 14.87
N GLY A 59 5.68 8.32 13.85
CA GLY A 59 7.07 7.92 14.03
C GLY A 59 7.20 6.51 14.62
N GLY A 60 6.35 5.58 14.18
CA GLY A 60 6.38 4.17 14.55
C GLY A 60 5.62 3.80 15.84
N GLN A 61 4.77 4.68 16.37
CA GLN A 61 3.91 4.41 17.52
C GLN A 61 2.79 3.42 17.18
N ASN A 62 2.16 2.85 18.21
CA ASN A 62 0.98 2.01 18.02
C ASN A 62 -0.17 2.81 17.38
N LEU A 63 -0.93 2.16 16.49
CA LEU A 63 -2.19 2.71 16.02
C LEU A 63 -3.17 2.88 17.19
N PRO A 64 -4.10 3.85 17.13
CA PRO A 64 -5.05 4.10 18.21
C PRO A 64 -5.85 2.86 18.62
N GLY A 65 -5.97 2.68 19.94
CA GLY A 65 -6.89 1.75 20.58
C GLY A 65 -8.12 2.47 21.15
N ASP A 66 -9.08 1.73 21.70
CA ASP A 66 -10.34 2.33 22.19
C ASP A 66 -10.15 3.36 23.33
N SER A 67 -9.05 3.25 24.08
CA SER A 67 -8.69 4.22 25.13
C SER A 67 -8.21 5.58 24.60
N ASP A 68 -7.84 5.66 23.32
CA ASP A 68 -7.36 6.91 22.71
C ASP A 68 -8.50 7.79 22.18
N TYR A 69 -9.74 7.31 22.24
CA TYR A 69 -10.91 8.07 21.82
C TYR A 69 -11.48 8.91 22.97
N THR A 70 -11.95 10.11 22.63
CA THR A 70 -12.59 11.00 23.60
C THR A 70 -13.81 10.37 24.24
N SER A 71 -14.05 10.68 25.52
CA SER A 71 -15.28 10.33 26.23
C SER A 71 -16.43 11.32 25.95
N ASN A 72 -16.16 12.44 25.27
CA ASN A 72 -17.18 13.41 24.90
C ASN A 72 -18.12 12.83 23.83
N ALA A 73 -19.37 12.56 24.22
CA ALA A 73 -20.38 12.00 23.33
C ALA A 73 -20.61 12.85 22.07
N ALA A 74 -20.51 14.18 22.15
CA ALA A 74 -20.69 15.06 20.99
C ALA A 74 -19.60 14.88 19.90
N CYS A 75 -18.49 14.23 20.24
CA CYS A 75 -17.39 13.92 19.33
C CYS A 75 -17.32 12.42 18.97
N ARG A 76 -18.39 11.67 19.30
CA ARG A 76 -18.57 10.26 18.96
C ARG A 76 -19.92 10.08 18.25
N ILE A 77 -19.96 10.39 16.96
CA ILE A 77 -21.20 10.33 16.19
C ILE A 77 -21.60 8.88 15.95
N THR A 78 -22.80 8.50 16.39
CA THR A 78 -23.35 7.14 16.28
C THR A 78 -24.12 6.93 14.96
N PRO A 79 -24.43 5.68 14.58
CA PRO A 79 -25.30 5.39 13.45
C PRO A 79 -26.68 6.07 13.52
N GLU A 80 -27.26 6.18 14.72
CA GLU A 80 -28.56 6.83 14.93
C GLU A 80 -28.49 8.34 14.68
N GLU A 81 -27.40 8.98 15.12
CA GLU A 81 -27.14 10.40 14.87
C GLU A 81 -26.85 10.65 13.39
N LEU A 82 -26.13 9.75 12.72
CA LEU A 82 -25.95 9.76 11.27
C LEU A 82 -27.30 9.66 10.53
N ALA A 83 -28.21 8.78 10.97
CA ALA A 83 -29.55 8.67 10.38
C ALA A 83 -30.39 9.96 10.55
N ALA A 84 -30.17 10.71 11.62
CA ALA A 84 -30.78 12.03 11.81
C ALA A 84 -30.23 13.09 10.83
N LEU A 85 -29.00 12.90 10.34
CA LEU A 85 -28.38 13.70 9.27
C LEU A 85 -28.73 13.19 7.86
N GLY A 86 -29.60 12.18 7.76
CA GLY A 86 -30.02 11.59 6.48
C GLY A 86 -29.07 10.53 5.94
N VAL A 87 -28.17 9.97 6.77
CA VAL A 87 -27.30 8.86 6.39
C VAL A 87 -27.97 7.53 6.76
N ARG A 88 -28.48 6.78 5.79
CA ARG A 88 -29.30 5.59 6.03
C ARG A 88 -28.88 4.46 5.09
N PRO A 89 -28.46 3.30 5.63
CA PRO A 89 -28.07 2.19 4.78
C PRO A 89 -29.27 1.62 4.02
N ASP A 90 -29.00 1.17 2.80
CA ASP A 90 -29.89 0.38 1.94
C ASP A 90 -31.22 1.07 1.58
N ASP A 91 -31.26 2.41 1.57
CA ASP A 91 -32.46 3.18 1.21
C ASP A 91 -32.44 3.75 -0.23
N GLY A 92 -31.30 3.62 -0.93
CA GLY A 92 -31.13 4.09 -2.30
C GLY A 92 -30.98 5.60 -2.43
N VAL A 93 -30.72 6.32 -1.34
CA VAL A 93 -30.60 7.78 -1.29
C VAL A 93 -29.15 8.19 -1.08
N ASP A 94 -28.73 9.28 -1.73
CA ASP A 94 -27.38 9.83 -1.59
C ASP A 94 -27.08 10.33 -0.16
N ASP A 95 -26.23 9.60 0.57
CA ASP A 95 -25.81 9.86 1.95
C ASP A 95 -24.72 10.94 2.06
N THR A 96 -24.16 11.36 0.93
CA THR A 96 -22.97 12.23 0.88
C THR A 96 -23.10 13.49 1.74
N THR A 97 -24.26 14.16 1.68
CA THR A 97 -24.48 15.41 2.43
C THR A 97 -24.48 15.17 3.93
N GLY A 98 -25.14 14.10 4.39
CA GLY A 98 -25.20 13.75 5.80
C GLY A 98 -23.83 13.36 6.35
N LEU A 99 -23.08 12.55 5.60
CA LEU A 99 -21.71 12.15 5.95
C LEU A 99 -20.77 13.37 6.02
N GLN A 100 -20.85 14.27 5.03
CA GLN A 100 -20.04 15.49 5.05
C GLN A 100 -20.42 16.40 6.22
N SER A 101 -21.70 16.54 6.55
CA SER A 101 -22.16 17.33 7.70
C SER A 101 -21.65 16.77 9.03
N ALA A 102 -21.55 15.44 9.17
CA ALA A 102 -20.97 14.80 10.34
C ALA A 102 -19.48 15.13 10.49
N ILE A 103 -18.72 15.04 9.39
CA ILE A 103 -17.29 15.42 9.36
C ILE A 103 -17.12 16.90 9.70
N ASP A 104 -17.93 17.78 9.11
CA ASP A 104 -17.88 19.23 9.34
C ASP A 104 -18.16 19.57 10.81
N THR A 105 -19.10 18.84 11.43
CA THR A 105 -19.40 18.95 12.87
C THR A 105 -18.16 18.63 13.71
N ILE A 106 -17.49 17.50 13.45
CA ILE A 106 -16.26 17.14 14.16
C ILE A 106 -15.16 18.17 13.93
N ARG A 107 -14.95 18.61 12.68
CA ARG A 107 -13.93 19.60 12.33
C ARG A 107 -14.10 20.89 13.12
N THR A 108 -15.33 21.40 13.22
CA THR A 108 -15.58 22.69 13.88
C THR A 108 -15.66 22.59 15.39
N SER A 109 -16.26 21.53 15.93
CA SER A 109 -16.58 21.44 17.36
C SER A 109 -15.60 20.60 18.17
N CYS A 110 -14.87 19.67 17.54
CA CYS A 110 -14.07 18.67 18.24
C CYS A 110 -12.57 18.81 17.93
N SER A 111 -12.19 18.91 16.66
CA SER A 111 -10.78 18.98 16.23
C SER A 111 -9.95 20.06 16.95
N PRO A 112 -10.44 21.28 17.26
CA PRO A 112 -9.65 22.31 17.95
C PRO A 112 -9.17 21.93 19.36
N THR A 113 -9.80 20.94 20.00
CA THR A 113 -9.43 20.44 21.34
C THR A 113 -9.04 18.97 21.35
N ALA A 114 -9.06 18.31 20.19
CA ALA A 114 -8.68 16.93 20.03
C ALA A 114 -7.15 16.76 19.97
N GLY A 115 -6.71 15.51 20.04
CA GLY A 115 -5.31 15.14 19.97
C GLY A 115 -5.17 13.63 19.82
N TYR A 116 -3.92 13.16 19.76
CA TYR A 116 -3.61 11.75 19.51
C TYR A 116 -4.01 10.75 20.61
N THR A 117 -4.58 11.24 21.72
CA THR A 117 -5.14 10.42 22.81
C THR A 117 -6.57 10.87 23.17
N THR A 118 -7.19 11.70 22.34
CA THR A 118 -8.55 12.23 22.49
C THR A 118 -9.22 12.32 21.11
N LEU A 119 -9.09 11.27 20.30
CA LEU A 119 -9.60 11.22 18.94
C LEU A 119 -11.13 11.25 18.92
N SER A 120 -11.68 11.86 17.86
CA SER A 120 -13.11 11.80 17.54
C SER A 120 -13.42 10.56 16.72
N LEU A 121 -14.66 10.10 16.79
CA LEU A 121 -15.11 8.88 16.11
C LEU A 121 -16.44 9.15 15.39
N ILE A 122 -16.53 8.73 14.13
CA ILE A 122 -17.80 8.57 13.43
C ILE A 122 -17.95 7.07 13.16
N THR A 123 -19.03 6.48 13.70
CA THR A 123 -19.33 5.06 13.52
C THR A 123 -20.36 4.90 12.41
N LEU A 124 -19.97 4.27 11.30
CA LEU A 124 -20.83 4.02 10.15
C LEU A 124 -21.76 2.83 10.43
N PRO A 125 -23.04 2.90 10.03
CA PRO A 125 -23.98 1.78 10.15
C PRO A 125 -23.55 0.57 9.31
N PRO A 126 -23.97 -0.66 9.68
CA PRO A 126 -23.95 -1.79 8.74
C PRO A 126 -24.94 -1.57 7.59
N GLY A 127 -24.69 -2.21 6.45
CA GLY A 127 -25.46 -2.03 5.21
C GLY A 127 -24.74 -1.12 4.20
N THR A 128 -25.40 -0.82 3.09
CA THR A 128 -24.81 -0.05 1.97
C THR A 128 -25.21 1.41 2.04
N LEU A 129 -24.24 2.30 2.17
CA LEU A 129 -24.41 3.75 2.02
C LEU A 129 -24.09 4.15 0.59
N ASP A 130 -24.92 4.99 -0.01
CA ASP A 130 -24.77 5.49 -1.37
C ASP A 130 -24.10 6.88 -1.36
N VAL A 131 -22.92 6.99 -1.99
CA VAL A 131 -22.16 8.24 -2.04
C VAL A 131 -21.96 8.66 -3.49
N THR A 132 -22.16 9.94 -3.78
CA THR A 132 -22.10 10.49 -5.14
C THR A 132 -21.08 11.62 -5.30
N ARG A 133 -20.53 12.16 -4.21
CA ARG A 133 -19.48 13.19 -4.26
C ARG A 133 -18.30 12.85 -3.36
N GLU A 134 -17.16 13.48 -3.64
CA GLU A 134 -15.97 13.42 -2.78
C GLU A 134 -16.29 13.92 -1.36
N LEU A 135 -15.96 13.10 -0.37
CA LEU A 135 -16.00 13.45 1.05
C LEU A 135 -14.66 14.02 1.46
N PHE A 136 -14.65 15.27 1.90
CA PHE A 136 -13.48 15.90 2.48
C PHE A 136 -13.40 15.51 3.95
N VAL A 137 -12.44 14.66 4.27
CA VAL A 137 -12.15 14.20 5.64
C VAL A 137 -11.06 15.09 6.23
N ASP A 138 -11.40 16.37 6.40
CA ASP A 138 -10.50 17.45 6.81
C ASP A 138 -10.70 17.85 8.28
N ALA A 139 -11.20 16.93 9.10
CA ALA A 139 -11.24 17.05 10.54
C ALA A 139 -10.02 16.37 11.16
N ASP A 140 -9.16 17.13 11.84
CA ASP A 140 -8.04 16.55 12.56
C ASP A 140 -8.50 15.59 13.64
N PHE A 141 -7.73 14.51 13.84
CA PHE A 141 -7.94 13.49 14.86
C PHE A 141 -9.29 12.75 14.75
N LEU A 142 -9.81 12.61 13.52
CA LEU A 142 -11.04 11.88 13.24
C LEU A 142 -10.78 10.45 12.75
N THR A 143 -11.48 9.47 13.32
CA THR A 143 -11.59 8.13 12.74
C THR A 143 -12.99 7.91 12.15
N LEU A 144 -13.05 7.44 10.90
CA LEU A 144 -14.24 6.82 10.32
C LEU A 144 -14.14 5.30 10.51
N ARG A 145 -15.08 4.72 11.25
CA ARG A 145 -15.07 3.29 11.59
C ARG A 145 -16.38 2.65 11.18
N GLY A 146 -16.34 1.55 10.45
CA GLY A 146 -17.51 0.72 10.20
C GLY A 146 -17.52 -0.56 11.03
N SER A 147 -18.38 -1.48 10.62
CA SER A 147 -18.52 -2.82 11.19
C SER A 147 -18.60 -3.86 10.07
N THR A 148 -18.67 -5.15 10.45
CA THR A 148 -18.95 -6.22 9.48
C THR A 148 -20.25 -5.92 8.73
N GLY A 149 -20.15 -5.79 7.41
CA GLY A 149 -21.30 -5.46 6.55
C GLY A 149 -21.49 -3.96 6.25
N THR A 150 -20.70 -3.06 6.85
CA THR A 150 -20.67 -1.66 6.38
C THR A 150 -20.03 -1.58 5.00
N ARG A 151 -20.74 -1.00 4.04
CA ARG A 151 -20.27 -0.78 2.68
C ARG A 151 -20.63 0.62 2.18
N ILE A 152 -19.75 1.24 1.40
CA ILE A 152 -20.05 2.44 0.63
C ILE A 152 -20.05 2.12 -0.87
N ALA A 153 -21.18 2.37 -1.53
CA ALA A 153 -21.31 2.36 -2.98
C ALA A 153 -20.99 3.75 -3.53
N TYR A 154 -19.85 3.90 -4.21
CA TYR A 154 -19.49 5.19 -4.81
C TYR A 154 -19.99 5.26 -6.26
N ARG A 155 -20.92 6.18 -6.52
CA ARG A 155 -21.52 6.46 -7.84
C ARG A 155 -21.40 7.95 -8.16
N PRO A 156 -20.22 8.40 -8.62
CA PRO A 156 -19.92 9.82 -8.81
C PRO A 156 -20.95 10.52 -9.71
N ASP A 157 -21.51 11.62 -9.21
CA ASP A 157 -22.45 12.45 -9.97
C ASP A 157 -21.74 13.27 -11.06
N VAL A 158 -22.51 14.02 -11.85
CA VAL A 158 -21.98 14.88 -12.92
C VAL A 158 -21.06 16.00 -12.40
N ASN A 159 -21.17 16.37 -11.12
CA ASN A 159 -20.32 17.39 -10.52
C ASN A 159 -18.99 16.82 -10.00
N THR A 160 -18.93 15.51 -9.83
CA THR A 160 -17.76 14.79 -9.31
C THR A 160 -16.99 14.07 -10.43
N ARG A 161 -17.68 13.57 -11.44
CA ARG A 161 -17.09 13.01 -12.67
C ARG A 161 -16.25 14.05 -13.39
N TYR A 162 -15.12 13.66 -13.97
CA TYR A 162 -14.38 14.54 -14.86
C TYR A 162 -15.19 14.77 -16.14
N ASP A 163 -15.32 16.01 -16.58
CA ASP A 163 -16.12 16.38 -17.75
C ASP A 163 -15.26 16.78 -18.97
N THR A 164 -13.93 16.73 -18.83
CA THR A 164 -12.99 16.96 -19.91
C THR A 164 -12.04 15.77 -20.01
N LEU A 165 -11.91 15.22 -21.21
CA LEU A 165 -10.97 14.15 -21.55
C LEU A 165 -9.95 14.66 -22.55
N THR A 166 -8.78 14.02 -22.60
CA THR A 166 -7.76 14.31 -23.61
C THR A 166 -8.34 14.19 -25.02
N PRO A 167 -7.73 14.82 -26.05
CA PRO A 167 -8.29 14.78 -27.41
C PRO A 167 -8.52 13.38 -27.98
N ASP A 168 -7.76 12.38 -27.51
CA ASP A 168 -7.92 10.96 -27.88
C ASP A 168 -8.88 10.19 -26.96
N GLY A 169 -9.48 10.86 -25.97
CA GLY A 169 -10.45 10.31 -25.03
C GLY A 169 -9.87 9.31 -24.03
N SER A 170 -8.55 9.19 -23.93
CA SER A 170 -7.89 8.08 -23.21
C SER A 170 -7.55 8.37 -21.75
N ASP A 171 -7.57 9.64 -21.35
CA ASP A 171 -7.33 10.11 -19.99
C ASP A 171 -8.21 11.33 -19.69
N TRP A 172 -8.40 11.66 -18.40
CA TRP A 172 -9.01 12.93 -18.03
C TRP A 172 -8.04 14.08 -18.33
N ASP A 173 -8.56 15.23 -18.77
CA ASP A 173 -7.72 16.35 -19.21
C ASP A 173 -7.47 17.35 -18.09
N GLU A 174 -6.30 17.22 -17.47
CA GLU A 174 -5.80 18.13 -16.44
C GLU A 174 -5.67 19.59 -16.90
N ASP A 175 -5.43 19.80 -18.20
CA ASP A 175 -5.21 21.13 -18.78
C ASP A 175 -6.49 21.71 -19.39
N GLY A 176 -7.35 20.85 -19.95
CA GLY A 176 -8.63 21.21 -20.52
C GLY A 176 -9.70 21.56 -19.49
N MET A 177 -9.64 20.96 -18.29
CA MET A 177 -10.61 21.22 -17.22
C MET A 177 -10.32 22.57 -16.52
N THR A 178 -10.80 23.68 -17.08
CA THR A 178 -10.50 25.05 -16.59
C THR A 178 -11.68 25.73 -15.89
N CYS A 179 -11.38 26.74 -15.06
CA CYS A 179 -12.36 27.73 -14.59
C CYS A 179 -11.84 29.15 -14.94
N GLY A 180 -12.27 29.68 -16.09
CA GLY A 180 -11.70 30.92 -16.64
C GLY A 180 -10.20 30.80 -16.97
N GLY A 181 -9.45 31.90 -16.89
CA GLY A 181 -8.03 31.96 -17.32
C GLY A 181 -6.97 31.54 -16.30
N GLY A 182 -7.34 30.86 -15.20
CA GLY A 182 -6.43 30.60 -14.07
C GLY A 182 -6.39 29.14 -13.60
N PRO A 183 -7.22 28.74 -12.62
CA PRO A 183 -7.22 27.36 -12.10
C PRO A 183 -7.62 26.33 -13.17
N LYS A 184 -6.97 25.16 -13.11
CA LYS A 184 -7.17 24.05 -14.03
C LYS A 184 -7.12 22.69 -13.32
N GLY A 185 -7.56 21.63 -13.98
CA GLY A 185 -7.67 20.26 -13.47
C GLY A 185 -6.42 19.76 -12.75
N GLY A 186 -5.23 20.05 -13.28
CA GLY A 186 -3.96 19.68 -12.63
C GLY A 186 -3.78 20.24 -11.20
N TRP A 187 -4.58 21.21 -10.75
CA TRP A 187 -4.57 21.70 -9.37
C TRP A 187 -5.18 20.70 -8.38
N LEU A 188 -5.94 19.72 -8.87
CA LEU A 188 -6.50 18.62 -8.09
C LEU A 188 -5.48 17.54 -7.78
N TRP A 189 -4.38 17.48 -8.54
CA TRP A 189 -3.33 16.47 -8.45
C TRP A 189 -3.11 15.96 -7.02
N PRO A 190 -3.21 14.66 -6.71
CA PRO A 190 -3.23 13.54 -7.64
C PRO A 190 -4.53 13.31 -8.40
N GLY A 191 -5.58 14.08 -8.11
CA GLY A 191 -6.93 13.87 -8.62
C GLY A 191 -7.96 13.91 -7.49
N ARG A 192 -9.21 13.58 -7.82
CA ARG A 192 -10.31 13.38 -6.87
C ARG A 192 -10.28 11.98 -6.27
N GLY A 193 -10.89 11.81 -5.11
CA GLY A 193 -11.16 10.52 -4.48
C GLY A 193 -12.57 10.41 -3.92
N LEU A 194 -12.95 9.24 -3.41
CA LEU A 194 -14.11 9.10 -2.53
C LEU A 194 -13.85 9.84 -1.22
N PHE A 195 -12.67 9.62 -0.62
CA PHE A 195 -12.23 10.30 0.59
C PHE A 195 -10.98 11.13 0.31
N ARG A 196 -11.03 12.42 0.65
CA ARG A 196 -9.90 13.32 0.52
C ARG A 196 -9.49 13.90 1.87
N VAL A 197 -8.34 13.45 2.36
CA VAL A 197 -7.68 13.94 3.58
C VAL A 197 -6.78 15.11 3.19
N GLN A 198 -7.38 16.28 3.10
CA GLN A 198 -6.73 17.55 2.78
C GLN A 198 -7.63 18.72 3.21
N SER A 199 -7.04 19.81 3.68
CA SER A 199 -7.76 21.07 3.92
C SER A 199 -8.58 21.54 2.71
N ARG A 200 -9.79 22.02 2.99
CA ARG A 200 -10.65 22.70 2.03
C ARG A 200 -10.47 24.22 1.98
N GLN A 201 -9.57 24.78 2.78
CA GLN A 201 -9.39 26.23 2.86
C GLN A 201 -9.01 26.80 1.48
N VAL A 202 -9.73 27.83 1.04
CA VAL A 202 -9.44 28.56 -0.20
C VAL A 202 -8.61 29.80 0.13
N HIS A 203 -7.48 29.97 -0.56
CA HIS A 203 -6.68 31.19 -0.42
C HIS A 203 -7.49 32.42 -0.87
N SER A 204 -7.38 33.55 -0.17
CA SER A 204 -8.12 34.78 -0.46
C SER A 204 -7.99 35.26 -1.91
N ALA A 205 -6.81 35.08 -2.52
CA ALA A 205 -6.56 35.40 -3.93
C ALA A 205 -7.44 34.65 -4.95
N TYR A 206 -8.13 33.58 -4.54
CA TYR A 206 -9.03 32.78 -5.38
C TYR A 206 -10.47 32.77 -4.84
N ALA A 207 -10.77 33.59 -3.82
CA ALA A 207 -12.12 33.72 -3.30
C ALA A 207 -13.07 34.19 -4.42
N GLY A 208 -14.17 33.46 -4.63
CA GLY A 208 -15.13 33.74 -5.69
C GLY A 208 -14.73 33.30 -7.10
N THR A 209 -13.62 32.57 -7.26
CA THR A 209 -13.25 31.89 -8.53
C THR A 209 -13.67 30.43 -8.52
N CYS A 210 -13.78 29.79 -9.68
CA CYS A 210 -14.27 28.41 -9.84
C CYS A 210 -15.60 28.16 -9.12
N THR A 211 -16.62 28.97 -9.36
CA THR A 211 -17.91 28.83 -8.67
C THR A 211 -18.79 27.73 -9.27
N GLU A 212 -18.41 27.18 -10.43
CA GLU A 212 -19.09 26.04 -11.03
C GLU A 212 -19.01 24.83 -10.08
N PRO A 213 -20.12 24.12 -9.81
CA PRO A 213 -20.12 23.02 -8.84
C PRO A 213 -19.06 21.95 -9.11
N ASN A 214 -18.78 21.67 -10.38
CA ASN A 214 -17.79 20.69 -10.83
C ASN A 214 -16.36 21.24 -10.98
N ARG A 215 -16.12 22.49 -10.55
CA ARG A 215 -14.82 23.18 -10.52
C ARG A 215 -14.44 23.71 -9.15
N ALA A 216 -15.39 23.81 -8.21
CA ALA A 216 -15.18 24.44 -6.91
C ALA A 216 -14.05 23.81 -6.07
N ASP A 217 -13.69 22.56 -6.34
CA ASP A 217 -12.59 21.85 -5.71
C ASP A 217 -11.20 22.25 -6.23
N LEU A 218 -11.08 22.81 -7.43
CA LEU A 218 -9.80 23.21 -8.05
C LEU A 218 -8.97 24.14 -7.16
N VAL A 219 -9.63 25.00 -6.38
CA VAL A 219 -8.99 26.06 -5.58
C VAL A 219 -8.87 25.71 -4.09
N LYS A 220 -9.28 24.51 -3.68
CA LYS A 220 -9.26 24.07 -2.28
C LYS A 220 -7.90 23.51 -1.86
N GLY A 221 -7.31 24.08 -0.81
CA GLY A 221 -6.12 23.60 -0.09
C GLY A 221 -4.79 23.63 -0.86
N THR A 222 -4.74 23.07 -2.08
CA THR A 222 -3.51 22.86 -2.86
C THR A 222 -2.76 24.17 -3.09
N VAL A 223 -3.50 25.22 -3.42
CA VAL A 223 -3.00 26.56 -3.68
C VAL A 223 -2.19 27.11 -2.51
N ASN A 224 -2.71 26.90 -1.29
CA ASN A 224 -2.19 27.50 -0.07
C ASN A 224 -0.75 27.06 0.15
N VAL A 225 -0.49 25.76 0.02
CA VAL A 225 0.82 25.18 0.32
C VAL A 225 1.74 25.22 -0.90
N HIS A 226 1.23 24.84 -2.07
CA HIS A 226 2.09 24.62 -3.23
C HIS A 226 2.61 25.94 -3.85
N TRP A 227 1.78 26.99 -3.93
CA TRP A 227 2.16 28.26 -4.58
C TRP A 227 2.34 29.42 -3.61
N LYS A 228 1.56 29.49 -2.52
CA LYS A 228 1.52 30.70 -1.67
C LYS A 228 2.42 30.63 -0.44
N ALA A 229 2.57 29.46 0.18
CA ALA A 229 3.32 29.31 1.43
C ALA A 229 4.85 29.30 1.26
N GLY A 230 5.35 28.82 0.11
CA GLY A 230 6.77 28.55 -0.12
C GLY A 230 7.71 29.72 0.20
N VAL A 231 8.79 29.43 0.92
CA VAL A 231 9.84 30.38 1.29
C VAL A 231 11.14 30.01 0.61
N THR A 232 11.76 30.96 -0.09
CA THR A 232 13.09 30.76 -0.69
C THR A 232 14.18 30.67 0.35
N LEU A 233 15.29 30.03 -0.01
CA LEU A 233 16.45 29.93 0.88
C LEU A 233 17.31 31.18 0.79
N SER A 234 17.93 31.57 1.90
CA SER A 234 18.88 32.70 1.95
C SER A 234 20.33 32.25 1.80
N ALA A 235 20.62 30.97 2.07
CA ALA A 235 21.93 30.34 1.93
C ALA A 235 21.75 28.81 1.81
N PRO A 236 22.73 28.09 1.23
CA PRO A 236 22.65 26.64 1.12
C PRO A 236 22.80 25.97 2.50
N SER A 237 22.27 24.74 2.59
CA SER A 237 22.50 23.82 3.71
C SER A 237 23.03 22.49 3.18
N ARG A 238 23.84 21.80 3.97
CA ARG A 238 24.44 20.51 3.57
C ARG A 238 23.63 19.32 4.07
N LYS A 239 23.74 18.20 3.35
CA LYS A 239 23.27 16.89 3.84
C LYS A 239 23.81 16.65 5.25
N GLY A 240 22.95 16.19 6.15
CA GLY A 240 23.27 15.95 7.57
C GLY A 240 23.10 17.17 8.49
N GLU A 241 22.89 18.38 7.96
CA GLU A 241 22.51 19.53 8.78
C GLU A 241 21.02 19.48 9.15
N THR A 242 20.67 20.09 10.28
CA THR A 242 19.27 20.28 10.73
C THR A 242 18.81 21.73 10.60
N VAL A 243 19.70 22.67 10.26
CA VAL A 243 19.39 24.10 10.16
C VAL A 243 19.22 24.49 8.71
N VAL A 244 18.07 25.10 8.39
CA VAL A 244 17.76 25.63 7.07
C VAL A 244 17.66 27.15 7.15
N ARG A 245 18.44 27.83 6.31
CA ARG A 245 18.51 29.29 6.23
C ARG A 245 17.48 29.78 5.22
N VAL A 246 16.52 30.56 5.69
CA VAL A 246 15.33 30.98 4.92
C VAL A 246 15.31 32.49 4.75
N SER A 247 14.73 32.97 3.65
CA SER A 247 14.61 34.40 3.37
C SER A 247 13.65 35.13 4.32
N ARG A 248 12.70 34.40 4.92
CA ARG A 248 11.79 34.88 5.97
C ARG A 248 11.40 33.74 6.91
N THR A 249 11.05 34.08 8.15
CA THR A 249 10.60 33.09 9.15
C THR A 249 9.12 33.19 9.49
N THR A 250 8.42 34.23 9.02
CA THR A 250 6.96 34.33 9.12
C THR A 250 6.29 33.11 8.46
N GLY A 251 5.35 32.48 9.16
CA GLY A 251 4.62 31.29 8.69
C GLY A 251 5.19 29.95 9.16
N PHE A 252 6.36 29.93 9.80
CA PHE A 252 6.85 28.74 10.50
C PHE A 252 6.50 28.80 11.98
N THR A 253 6.12 27.65 12.54
CA THR A 253 5.80 27.49 13.96
C THR A 253 6.50 26.25 14.51
N VAL A 254 6.93 26.29 15.77
CA VAL A 254 7.47 25.09 16.43
C VAL A 254 6.36 24.02 16.49
N GLY A 255 6.69 22.80 16.10
CA GLY A 255 5.75 21.69 15.91
C GLY A 255 5.11 21.62 14.52
N GLY A 256 5.13 22.72 13.75
CA GLY A 256 4.59 22.80 12.40
C GLY A 256 5.34 21.94 11.40
N LEU A 257 4.62 21.46 10.38
CA LEU A 257 5.20 20.70 9.27
C LEU A 257 5.78 21.64 8.22
N VAL A 258 6.93 21.26 7.66
CA VAL A 258 7.58 21.96 6.56
C VAL A 258 8.09 20.95 5.54
N ASN A 259 7.78 21.17 4.26
CA ASN A 259 8.42 20.44 3.18
C ASN A 259 9.69 21.19 2.74
N ILE A 260 10.84 20.53 2.86
CA ILE A 260 12.11 21.02 2.33
C ILE A 260 12.30 20.48 0.93
N ARG A 261 12.45 21.36 -0.05
CA ARG A 261 12.45 21.05 -1.48
C ARG A 261 13.67 21.63 -2.16
N ALA A 262 14.62 20.78 -2.53
CA ALA A 262 15.77 21.20 -3.35
C ALA A 262 15.38 21.24 -4.82
N ALA A 263 15.75 22.32 -5.51
CA ALA A 263 15.57 22.42 -6.95
C ALA A 263 16.40 21.36 -7.69
N ASN A 264 15.83 20.78 -8.74
CA ASN A 264 16.55 19.93 -9.70
C ASN A 264 17.52 20.81 -10.50
N SER A 265 18.71 20.30 -10.73
CA SER A 265 19.76 20.93 -11.55
C SER A 265 20.15 19.99 -12.70
N LEU A 266 20.87 20.49 -13.71
CA LEU A 266 21.39 19.61 -14.77
C LEU A 266 22.34 18.55 -14.20
N LYS A 267 23.23 18.94 -13.28
CA LYS A 267 24.13 18.00 -12.60
C LYS A 267 23.39 16.93 -11.81
N PHE A 268 22.21 17.23 -11.26
CA PHE A 268 21.38 16.23 -10.61
C PHE A 268 20.83 15.19 -11.62
N TYR A 269 20.47 15.60 -12.84
CA TYR A 269 20.11 14.66 -13.90
C TYR A 269 21.33 13.89 -14.45
N GLU A 270 22.51 14.51 -14.48
CA GLU A 270 23.77 13.84 -14.83
C GLU A 270 24.15 12.77 -13.79
N GLU A 271 24.02 13.08 -12.50
CA GLU A 271 24.23 12.14 -11.39
C GLU A 271 23.40 10.87 -11.59
N GLN A 272 22.14 11.03 -12.03
CA GLN A 272 21.21 9.95 -12.31
C GLN A 272 21.57 9.10 -13.54
N GLN A 273 22.56 9.49 -14.34
CA GLN A 273 22.83 8.93 -15.68
C GLN A 273 21.61 9.06 -16.61
N ALA A 274 20.86 10.15 -16.46
CA ALA A 274 19.63 10.40 -17.18
C ALA A 274 19.80 11.26 -18.44
N LEU A 275 21.02 11.76 -18.73
CA LEU A 275 21.34 12.59 -19.88
C LEU A 275 22.25 11.87 -20.92
N PRO A 276 22.22 12.28 -22.20
CA PRO A 276 21.20 13.14 -22.83
C PRO A 276 19.86 12.39 -22.92
N THR A 277 18.76 13.13 -22.98
CA THR A 277 17.39 12.61 -23.03
C THR A 277 16.56 13.38 -24.03
N ASP A 278 15.58 12.71 -24.62
CA ASP A 278 14.60 13.31 -25.54
C ASP A 278 13.36 13.84 -24.78
N TRP A 279 13.28 13.58 -23.47
CA TRP A 279 12.16 14.00 -22.63
C TRP A 279 12.41 15.39 -22.02
N PRO A 280 11.37 16.22 -21.88
CA PRO A 280 11.49 17.51 -21.21
C PRO A 280 12.04 17.37 -19.79
N LEU A 281 13.08 18.13 -19.48
CA LEU A 281 13.60 18.22 -18.12
C LEU A 281 12.66 19.09 -17.29
N GLN A 282 12.20 18.56 -16.16
CA GLN A 282 11.31 19.27 -15.26
C GLN A 282 12.01 19.59 -13.94
N ASN A 283 11.61 20.67 -13.28
CA ASN A 283 11.93 20.87 -11.88
C ASN A 283 10.70 20.65 -11.00
N LEU A 284 10.49 19.39 -10.62
CA LEU A 284 9.47 18.99 -9.66
C LEU A 284 10.00 18.88 -8.22
N HIS A 285 11.23 19.37 -7.96
CA HIS A 285 11.93 19.26 -6.69
C HIS A 285 12.03 17.82 -6.18
N MET A 286 12.60 16.91 -6.98
CA MET A 286 12.67 15.46 -6.68
C MET A 286 13.59 15.11 -5.52
N ARG A 287 14.28 16.10 -4.95
CA ARG A 287 14.95 16.00 -3.65
C ARG A 287 14.11 16.77 -2.63
N GLN A 288 13.16 16.08 -2.01
CA GLN A 288 12.25 16.69 -1.03
C GLN A 288 11.84 15.77 0.12
N ARG A 289 11.40 16.37 1.23
CA ARG A 289 10.91 15.67 2.42
C ARG A 289 10.14 16.58 3.38
N LEU A 290 9.10 16.03 4.02
CA LEU A 290 8.45 16.63 5.19
C LEU A 290 9.22 16.44 6.50
N HIS A 291 9.45 17.55 7.19
CA HIS A 291 10.07 17.66 8.52
C HIS A 291 9.13 18.37 9.50
N ARG A 292 9.42 18.25 10.80
CA ARG A 292 8.83 19.14 11.82
C ARG A 292 9.82 20.24 12.19
N VAL A 293 9.33 21.45 12.38
CA VAL A 293 10.12 22.57 12.89
C VAL A 293 10.26 22.45 14.40
N VAL A 294 11.48 22.40 14.92
CA VAL A 294 11.74 22.33 16.37
C VAL A 294 12.20 23.66 16.96
N ALA A 295 12.69 24.58 16.13
CA ALA A 295 13.02 25.94 16.53
C ALA A 295 12.87 26.92 15.35
N VAL A 296 12.49 28.16 15.65
CA VAL A 296 12.45 29.28 14.70
C VAL A 296 13.37 30.37 15.22
N GLY A 297 14.43 30.67 14.46
CA GLY A 297 15.38 31.73 14.78
C GLY A 297 15.20 32.97 13.89
N SER A 298 16.14 33.91 13.97
CA SER A 298 16.20 35.01 12.99
C SER A 298 16.80 34.48 11.68
N GLY A 299 16.02 34.44 10.60
CA GLY A 299 16.48 34.01 9.26
C GLY A 299 16.73 32.51 9.09
N GLN A 300 16.34 31.67 10.05
CA GLN A 300 16.53 30.22 9.97
C GLN A 300 15.48 29.44 10.75
N ILE A 301 15.30 28.17 10.36
CA ILE A 301 14.52 27.18 11.10
C ILE A 301 15.39 25.96 11.40
N THR A 302 15.09 25.27 12.50
CA THR A 302 15.73 23.98 12.85
C THR A 302 14.71 22.85 12.67
N LEU A 303 15.13 21.77 12.03
CA LEU A 303 14.33 20.58 11.71
C LEU A 303 14.50 19.49 12.78
N ASP A 304 13.49 18.64 12.92
CA ASP A 304 13.48 17.47 13.81
C ASP A 304 14.45 16.35 13.37
N THR A 305 14.81 16.34 12.10
CA THR A 305 15.67 15.33 11.49
C THR A 305 16.65 15.98 10.50
N PRO A 306 17.87 15.43 10.34
CA PRO A 306 18.83 15.94 9.37
C PRO A 306 18.35 15.86 7.92
N LEU A 307 18.85 16.77 7.08
CA LEU A 307 18.65 16.74 5.63
C LEU A 307 19.26 15.48 5.01
N GLU A 308 18.52 14.84 4.10
CA GLU A 308 18.98 13.64 3.38
C GLU A 308 19.83 13.94 2.14
N PHE A 309 19.83 15.20 1.71
CA PHE A 309 20.47 15.69 0.49
C PHE A 309 21.01 17.10 0.72
N ASP A 310 21.95 17.52 -0.12
CA ASP A 310 22.38 18.91 -0.15
C ASP A 310 21.24 19.80 -0.64
N LEU A 311 21.10 20.95 0.00
CA LEU A 311 20.03 21.90 -0.24
C LEU A 311 20.64 23.18 -0.83
N PRO A 312 20.80 23.28 -2.16
CA PRO A 312 21.27 24.50 -2.82
C PRO A 312 20.21 25.60 -2.71
N VAL A 313 20.58 26.86 -2.95
CA VAL A 313 19.59 27.96 -2.97
C VAL A 313 18.69 27.90 -4.21
N ASP A 314 19.23 27.43 -5.34
CA ASP A 314 18.51 27.25 -6.60
C ASP A 314 19.15 26.17 -7.50
N SER A 315 18.54 25.91 -8.66
CA SER A 315 18.95 24.91 -9.65
C SER A 315 20.30 25.19 -10.33
N THR A 316 20.86 26.39 -10.18
CA THR A 316 22.14 26.81 -10.80
C THR A 316 23.27 26.94 -9.80
N SER A 317 22.97 26.79 -8.51
CA SER A 317 23.93 26.96 -7.41
C SER A 317 25.09 25.96 -7.46
N ASP A 318 24.93 24.83 -8.15
CA ASP A 318 25.98 23.85 -8.40
C ASP A 318 26.79 24.12 -9.68
N GLY A 319 26.54 25.26 -10.35
CA GLY A 319 27.15 25.65 -11.62
C GLY A 319 26.46 25.06 -12.86
N SER A 320 25.30 24.41 -12.70
CA SER A 320 24.46 23.99 -13.82
C SER A 320 23.92 25.18 -14.61
N ALA A 321 23.73 25.01 -15.92
CA ALA A 321 22.92 25.93 -16.70
C ALA A 321 21.43 25.85 -16.28
N PRO A 322 20.63 26.89 -16.55
CA PRO A 322 19.19 26.87 -16.33
C PRO A 322 18.50 25.71 -17.06
N ILE A 323 17.51 25.08 -16.42
CA ILE A 323 16.68 24.05 -17.06
C ILE A 323 15.57 24.77 -17.82
N ASP A 324 15.46 24.52 -19.12
CA ASP A 324 14.48 25.18 -20.00
C ASP A 324 14.53 26.71 -19.88
N GLY A 325 15.75 27.26 -19.88
CA GLY A 325 16.01 28.70 -19.73
C GLY A 325 15.65 29.29 -18.36
N SER A 326 15.17 28.48 -17.42
CA SER A 326 14.63 28.94 -16.13
C SER A 326 15.50 28.52 -14.94
N VAL A 327 15.68 29.47 -14.00
CA VAL A 327 16.31 29.20 -12.71
C VAL A 327 15.21 28.93 -11.69
N TYR A 328 15.32 27.80 -11.00
CA TYR A 328 14.32 27.40 -10.03
C TYR A 328 14.87 27.48 -8.61
N ALA A 329 14.16 28.17 -7.73
CA ALA A 329 14.53 28.24 -6.32
C ALA A 329 14.25 26.93 -5.58
N SER A 330 15.16 26.55 -4.69
CA SER A 330 14.85 25.64 -3.58
C SER A 330 13.98 26.36 -2.55
N LYS A 331 13.15 25.60 -1.84
CA LYS A 331 12.15 26.16 -0.95
C LYS A 331 12.03 25.39 0.36
N ALA A 332 11.77 26.11 1.44
CA ALA A 332 11.14 25.60 2.65
C ALA A 332 9.66 25.99 2.60
N SER A 333 8.76 25.03 2.50
CA SER A 333 7.32 25.27 2.33
C SER A 333 6.59 24.83 3.60
N PRO A 334 6.22 25.74 4.51
CA PRO A 334 5.39 25.38 5.65
C PRO A 334 4.04 24.87 5.16
N LEU A 335 3.55 23.78 5.74
CA LEU A 335 2.22 23.28 5.43
C LEU A 335 1.21 24.16 6.15
N VAL A 336 0.32 24.77 5.36
CA VAL A 336 -0.79 25.59 5.84
C VAL A 336 -1.98 24.65 6.01
N ASP A 337 -2.50 24.56 7.22
CA ASP A 337 -3.66 23.73 7.56
C ASP A 337 -3.50 22.25 7.16
N PRO A 338 -2.41 21.57 7.57
CA PRO A 338 -2.26 20.14 7.29
C PRO A 338 -3.31 19.34 8.05
N VAL A 339 -3.83 18.28 7.43
CA VAL A 339 -4.76 17.36 8.11
C VAL A 339 -3.98 16.24 8.77
N VAL A 340 -4.21 16.01 10.08
CA VAL A 340 -3.45 15.04 10.86
C VAL A 340 -4.33 14.09 11.66
N GLY A 341 -3.83 12.87 11.95
CA GLY A 341 -4.51 11.96 12.86
C GLY A 341 -5.80 11.34 12.29
N VAL A 342 -5.91 11.19 10.97
CA VAL A 342 -7.13 10.65 10.35
C VAL A 342 -7.04 9.14 10.16
N GLY A 343 -8.09 8.43 10.55
CA GLY A 343 -8.20 6.97 10.48
C GLY A 343 -9.37 6.48 9.64
N PHE A 344 -9.15 5.40 8.89
CA PHE A 344 -10.20 4.63 8.21
C PHE A 344 -10.14 3.17 8.66
N GLU A 345 -11.24 2.65 9.21
CA GLU A 345 -11.24 1.35 9.87
C GLU A 345 -12.47 0.48 9.56
N ASN A 346 -12.23 -0.77 9.14
CA ASN A 346 -13.22 -1.86 9.17
C ASN A 346 -14.51 -1.62 8.38
N PHE A 347 -14.42 -1.07 7.17
CA PHE A 347 -15.53 -1.05 6.22
C PHE A 347 -15.06 -1.31 4.79
N SER A 348 -16.03 -1.47 3.89
CA SER A 348 -15.76 -1.69 2.48
C SER A 348 -16.25 -0.54 1.60
N PHE A 349 -15.61 -0.32 0.45
CA PHE A 349 -16.15 0.57 -0.57
C PHE A 349 -15.65 0.21 -1.97
N GLY A 350 -16.37 0.69 -2.99
CA GLY A 350 -15.96 0.58 -4.38
C GLY A 350 -16.69 1.53 -5.31
N LEU A 351 -16.12 1.77 -6.49
CA LEU A 351 -16.79 2.56 -7.53
C LEU A 351 -17.68 1.62 -8.35
N GLU A 352 -18.99 1.86 -8.32
CA GLU A 352 -19.96 1.07 -9.08
C GLU A 352 -20.17 1.69 -10.45
N LEU A 353 -19.39 1.22 -11.43
CA LEU A 353 -19.33 1.80 -12.76
C LEU A 353 -20.54 1.41 -13.64
N ASP A 354 -21.09 0.22 -13.45
CA ASP A 354 -22.21 -0.28 -14.24
C ASP A 354 -23.42 0.65 -14.13
N GLY A 355 -24.03 0.98 -15.27
CA GLY A 355 -25.15 1.92 -15.35
C GLY A 355 -24.77 3.41 -15.27
N LEU A 356 -23.54 3.78 -14.92
CA LEU A 356 -23.14 5.20 -14.88
C LEU A 356 -23.08 5.82 -16.29
N PRO A 357 -23.42 7.11 -16.44
CA PRO A 357 -23.45 7.79 -17.74
C PRO A 357 -22.04 8.06 -18.29
N LYS A 358 -21.86 7.81 -19.58
CA LYS A 358 -20.61 8.17 -20.30
C LYS A 358 -20.60 9.65 -20.66
N LEU A 359 -19.42 10.24 -20.81
CA LEU A 359 -19.31 11.62 -21.31
C LEU A 359 -19.86 11.76 -22.74
N GLY A 360 -19.61 10.75 -23.59
CA GLY A 360 -20.08 10.69 -24.99
C GLY A 360 -21.54 10.25 -25.17
N GLY A 361 -22.32 10.10 -24.09
CA GLY A 361 -23.70 9.61 -24.13
C GLY A 361 -23.83 8.09 -23.95
N GLY A 362 -25.00 7.64 -23.50
CA GLY A 362 -25.25 6.26 -23.07
C GLY A 362 -24.70 5.97 -21.67
N THR A 363 -24.67 4.69 -21.30
CA THR A 363 -24.21 4.21 -19.99
C THR A 363 -23.14 3.12 -20.11
N TYR A 364 -22.38 2.90 -19.04
CA TYR A 364 -21.51 1.74 -18.92
C TYR A 364 -22.33 0.46 -18.71
N SER A 365 -21.90 -0.63 -19.33
CA SER A 365 -22.40 -1.99 -19.10
C SER A 365 -21.17 -2.88 -18.93
N VAL A 366 -20.73 -3.03 -17.68
CA VAL A 366 -19.45 -3.65 -17.34
C VAL A 366 -19.55 -4.45 -16.05
N THR A 367 -18.71 -5.46 -15.96
CA THR A 367 -18.55 -6.30 -14.77
C THR A 367 -17.11 -6.26 -14.31
N ARG A 368 -16.86 -6.73 -13.09
CA ARG A 368 -15.50 -6.87 -12.56
C ARG A 368 -14.58 -7.70 -13.47
N ALA A 369 -15.13 -8.68 -14.21
CA ALA A 369 -14.36 -9.52 -15.11
C ALA A 369 -13.71 -8.71 -16.24
N ASP A 370 -14.34 -7.62 -16.70
CA ASP A 370 -13.82 -6.76 -17.77
C ASP A 370 -12.55 -5.99 -17.38
N ALA A 371 -12.32 -5.85 -16.06
CA ALA A 371 -11.14 -5.20 -15.51
C ALA A 371 -10.02 -6.18 -15.16
N VAL A 372 -10.26 -7.49 -15.12
CA VAL A 372 -9.24 -8.48 -14.76
C VAL A 372 -8.21 -8.57 -15.88
N HIS A 373 -6.93 -8.39 -15.53
CA HIS A 373 -5.82 -8.39 -16.49
C HIS A 373 -5.98 -7.40 -17.66
N ASN A 374 -6.76 -6.34 -17.45
CA ASN A 374 -6.94 -5.26 -18.41
C ASN A 374 -6.24 -4.00 -17.90
N TYR A 375 -5.06 -3.71 -18.44
CA TYR A 375 -4.23 -2.56 -18.06
C TYR A 375 -4.51 -1.33 -18.95
N GLY A 376 -5.76 -1.20 -19.38
CA GLY A 376 -6.29 -0.02 -20.06
C GLY A 376 -7.14 0.87 -19.14
N ASN A 377 -7.59 2.01 -19.66
CA ASN A 377 -8.61 2.82 -18.99
C ASN A 377 -9.99 2.47 -19.54
N ILE A 378 -10.84 1.81 -18.74
CA ILE A 378 -12.22 1.47 -19.13
C ILE A 378 -13.11 2.73 -19.15
N ALA A 379 -12.90 3.62 -18.18
CA ALA A 379 -13.72 4.80 -17.95
C ALA A 379 -12.87 5.99 -17.47
N PRO A 380 -12.11 6.63 -18.38
CA PRO A 380 -11.20 7.74 -18.05
C PRO A 380 -11.86 8.87 -17.25
N GLU A 381 -13.12 9.20 -17.52
CA GLU A 381 -13.87 10.25 -16.80
C GLU A 381 -14.24 9.88 -15.35
N TYR A 382 -14.08 8.60 -15.00
CA TYR A 382 -14.31 8.03 -13.68
C TYR A 382 -12.99 7.60 -12.99
N SER A 383 -11.84 8.11 -13.42
CA SER A 383 -10.50 7.81 -12.87
C SER A 383 -10.23 8.39 -11.47
N MET A 384 -11.25 8.44 -10.59
CA MET A 384 -11.13 8.91 -9.22
C MET A 384 -10.61 7.84 -8.28
N HIS A 385 -9.89 8.27 -7.24
CA HIS A 385 -9.25 7.41 -6.26
C HIS A 385 -10.22 6.94 -5.16
N GLY A 386 -9.78 6.00 -4.33
CA GLY A 386 -10.46 5.67 -3.08
C GLY A 386 -10.14 6.69 -2.00
N ILE A 387 -8.98 6.54 -1.35
CA ILE A 387 -8.51 7.44 -0.29
C ILE A 387 -7.31 8.26 -0.79
N VAL A 388 -7.39 9.58 -0.66
CA VAL A 388 -6.33 10.54 -1.01
C VAL A 388 -5.78 11.18 0.26
N PHE A 389 -4.50 10.97 0.56
CA PHE A 389 -3.76 11.70 1.58
C PHE A 389 -2.90 12.77 0.94
N LYS A 390 -3.28 14.04 1.10
CA LYS A 390 -2.53 15.14 0.50
C LYS A 390 -2.29 16.27 1.49
N TRP A 391 -1.01 16.62 1.70
CA TRP A 391 -0.59 17.51 2.80
C TRP A 391 -0.96 16.97 4.18
N ALA A 392 -1.00 15.64 4.31
CA ALA A 392 -1.51 14.96 5.47
C ALA A 392 -0.39 14.25 6.25
N ALA A 393 -0.58 14.08 7.55
CA ALA A 393 0.38 13.32 8.35
C ALA A 393 -0.28 12.46 9.42
N ASP A 394 0.50 11.50 9.93
CA ASP A 394 0.15 10.72 11.13
C ASP A 394 -1.24 10.08 11.00
N SER A 395 -1.52 9.45 9.87
CA SER A 395 -2.84 8.92 9.52
C SER A 395 -2.75 7.44 9.17
N TRP A 396 -3.87 6.71 9.22
CA TRP A 396 -3.86 5.26 9.01
C TRP A 396 -5.08 4.72 8.28
N VAL A 397 -4.89 3.55 7.68
CA VAL A 397 -5.93 2.76 7.00
C VAL A 397 -5.78 1.31 7.46
N ARG A 398 -6.81 0.76 8.11
CA ARG A 398 -6.74 -0.58 8.72
C ARG A 398 -8.00 -1.40 8.47
N GLY A 399 -7.82 -2.68 8.12
CA GLY A 399 -8.92 -3.63 8.02
C GLY A 399 -9.94 -3.29 6.94
N MET A 400 -9.54 -2.53 5.92
CA MET A 400 -10.42 -2.11 4.84
C MET A 400 -10.52 -3.16 3.74
N ARG A 401 -11.70 -3.24 3.11
CA ARG A 401 -11.89 -3.95 1.84
C ARG A 401 -12.25 -2.94 0.74
N ILE A 402 -11.31 -2.66 -0.15
CA ILE A 402 -11.47 -1.66 -1.20
C ILE A 402 -11.52 -2.39 -2.54
N GLU A 403 -12.61 -2.27 -3.28
CA GLU A 403 -12.84 -3.02 -4.51
C GLU A 403 -13.15 -2.10 -5.68
N MET A 404 -12.60 -2.40 -6.87
CA MET A 404 -12.97 -1.75 -8.13
C MET A 404 -13.01 -0.22 -8.04
N THR A 405 -11.92 0.40 -7.62
CA THR A 405 -11.81 1.87 -7.62
C THR A 405 -11.73 2.43 -9.03
N GLY A 406 -12.03 3.71 -9.20
CA GLY A 406 -11.86 4.40 -10.49
C GLY A 406 -10.42 4.36 -10.97
N SER A 407 -9.48 4.75 -10.09
CA SER A 407 -8.03 4.67 -10.29
C SER A 407 -7.40 4.03 -9.04
N HIS A 408 -6.56 4.74 -8.29
CA HIS A 408 -5.86 4.23 -7.10
C HIS A 408 -6.82 3.92 -5.93
N PRO A 409 -6.75 2.75 -5.28
CA PRO A 409 -7.46 2.51 -4.02
C PRO A 409 -7.00 3.43 -2.88
N ILE A 410 -5.68 3.63 -2.75
CA ILE A 410 -5.08 4.55 -1.79
C ILE A 410 -3.93 5.27 -2.49
N VAL A 411 -3.88 6.59 -2.35
CA VAL A 411 -2.82 7.44 -2.88
C VAL A 411 -2.37 8.47 -1.86
N THR A 412 -1.07 8.68 -1.77
CA THR A 412 -0.47 9.79 -1.03
C THR A 412 0.07 10.84 -1.99
N GLU A 413 0.11 12.11 -1.58
CA GLU A 413 0.88 13.16 -2.26
C GLU A 413 1.35 14.19 -1.22
N GLU A 414 2.65 14.18 -0.93
CA GLU A 414 3.25 14.98 0.16
C GLU A 414 2.65 14.62 1.52
N ALA A 415 2.85 13.36 1.92
CA ALA A 415 2.34 12.79 3.16
C ALA A 415 3.45 12.18 4.04
N LYS A 416 3.25 12.14 5.36
CA LYS A 416 4.24 11.65 6.32
C LYS A 416 3.63 10.75 7.38
N ASN A 417 4.34 9.70 7.80
CA ASN A 417 3.91 8.81 8.89
C ASN A 417 2.54 8.16 8.61
N ILE A 418 2.31 7.75 7.37
CA ILE A 418 1.09 7.04 6.97
C ILE A 418 1.25 5.55 7.29
N GLN A 419 0.23 4.91 7.85
CA GLN A 419 0.26 3.47 8.14
C GLN A 419 -0.93 2.75 7.50
N VAL A 420 -0.64 1.93 6.49
CA VAL A 420 -1.62 1.14 5.72
C VAL A 420 -1.43 -0.33 6.09
N VAL A 421 -2.35 -0.90 6.88
CA VAL A 421 -2.16 -2.23 7.48
C VAL A 421 -3.37 -3.15 7.36
N GLY A 422 -3.14 -4.40 6.94
CA GLY A 422 -4.17 -5.44 6.99
C GLY A 422 -5.37 -5.17 6.08
N ASN A 423 -5.16 -4.53 4.93
CA ASN A 423 -6.24 -4.20 3.99
C ASN A 423 -6.29 -5.21 2.83
N THR A 424 -7.47 -5.38 2.24
CA THR A 424 -7.67 -6.08 0.95
C THR A 424 -8.04 -5.05 -0.10
N LEU A 425 -7.23 -4.93 -1.15
CA LEU A 425 -7.38 -3.96 -2.22
C LEU A 425 -7.48 -4.70 -3.56
N ASP A 426 -8.64 -4.67 -4.21
CA ASP A 426 -8.92 -5.58 -5.31
C ASP A 426 -9.58 -4.89 -6.50
N GLY A 427 -8.78 -4.65 -7.52
CA GLY A 427 -9.23 -4.15 -8.81
C GLY A 427 -9.36 -2.63 -8.92
N SER A 428 -9.19 -2.17 -10.15
CA SER A 428 -9.42 -0.79 -10.58
C SER A 428 -9.94 -0.80 -12.01
N TRP A 429 -10.88 0.11 -12.31
CA TRP A 429 -11.47 0.28 -13.64
C TRP A 429 -10.50 0.91 -14.63
N ASN A 430 -9.58 1.74 -14.15
CA ASN A 430 -8.58 2.40 -14.98
C ASN A 430 -7.17 2.00 -14.54
N LYS A 431 -6.38 1.45 -15.48
CA LYS A 431 -5.00 0.97 -15.27
C LYS A 431 -4.06 1.33 -16.42
N GLY A 432 -4.54 2.11 -17.40
CA GLY A 432 -3.83 2.47 -18.62
C GLY A 432 -3.16 3.84 -18.53
N LYS A 433 -3.33 4.62 -19.60
CA LYS A 433 -2.70 5.92 -19.79
C LYS A 433 -2.93 6.84 -18.58
N GLY A 434 -1.95 7.70 -18.28
CA GLY A 434 -1.97 8.58 -17.10
C GLY A 434 -1.49 7.91 -15.80
N GLY A 435 -1.30 6.58 -15.79
CA GLY A 435 -0.72 5.88 -14.65
C GLY A 435 -1.73 5.60 -13.53
N ASN A 436 -2.76 4.81 -13.84
CA ASN A 436 -3.88 4.55 -12.95
C ASN A 436 -3.82 3.17 -12.24
N GLY A 437 -4.58 3.02 -11.15
CA GLY A 437 -4.85 1.71 -10.54
C GLY A 437 -3.72 1.15 -9.67
N TYR A 438 -2.94 2.03 -9.04
CA TYR A 438 -1.84 1.66 -8.14
C TYR A 438 -2.27 1.74 -6.66
N LEU A 439 -1.68 0.92 -5.80
CA LEU A 439 -1.48 1.33 -4.40
C LEU A 439 -0.30 2.32 -4.38
N ARG A 440 -0.61 3.63 -4.40
CA ARG A 440 0.37 4.68 -4.73
C ARG A 440 0.94 5.39 -3.51
N GLY A 441 2.22 5.17 -3.26
CA GLY A 441 3.02 6.00 -2.37
C GLY A 441 3.82 7.07 -3.11
N SER A 442 3.20 8.16 -3.57
CA SER A 442 3.96 9.30 -4.11
C SER A 442 4.28 10.35 -3.06
N ARG A 443 5.52 10.85 -3.06
CA ARG A 443 6.01 11.87 -2.10
C ARG A 443 5.61 11.53 -0.66
N VAL A 444 5.88 10.29 -0.25
CA VAL A 444 5.54 9.77 1.07
C VAL A 444 6.79 9.45 1.87
N TRP A 445 6.78 9.81 3.15
CA TRP A 445 7.95 9.66 4.02
C TRP A 445 7.62 8.95 5.32
N ASP A 446 8.58 8.16 5.81
CA ASP A 446 8.52 7.51 7.12
C ASP A 446 7.22 6.70 7.32
N SER A 447 6.72 6.05 6.26
CA SER A 447 5.41 5.40 6.24
C SER A 447 5.53 3.87 6.18
N LEU A 448 4.48 3.17 6.60
CA LEU A 448 4.47 1.72 6.77
C LEU A 448 3.29 1.08 6.04
N TYR A 449 3.59 0.11 5.19
CA TYR A 449 2.62 -0.71 4.45
C TYR A 449 2.82 -2.17 4.87
N ALA A 450 1.90 -2.72 5.67
CA ALA A 450 2.11 -4.02 6.29
C ALA A 450 0.92 -4.98 6.17
N GLY A 451 1.16 -6.23 5.79
CA GLY A 451 0.13 -7.27 5.78
C GLY A 451 -1.08 -6.98 4.87
N ASN A 452 -0.90 -6.17 3.82
CA ASN A 452 -1.96 -5.89 2.86
C ASN A 452 -2.00 -6.97 1.76
N THR A 453 -3.17 -7.18 1.19
CA THR A 453 -3.37 -7.98 -0.01
C THR A 453 -3.77 -7.08 -1.17
N THR A 454 -3.07 -7.17 -2.29
CA THR A 454 -3.50 -6.53 -3.54
C THR A 454 -3.80 -7.55 -4.61
N ARG A 455 -4.89 -7.34 -5.34
CA ARG A 455 -5.25 -8.12 -6.53
C ARG A 455 -5.71 -7.21 -7.65
N ASN A 456 -5.39 -7.57 -8.89
CA ASN A 456 -5.90 -6.91 -10.10
C ASN A 456 -5.65 -5.37 -10.15
N LEU A 457 -4.61 -4.91 -9.45
CA LEU A 457 -4.08 -3.55 -9.52
C LEU A 457 -2.98 -3.50 -10.58
N ARG A 458 -2.61 -2.29 -11.02
CA ARG A 458 -1.49 -2.12 -11.96
C ARG A 458 -0.15 -2.24 -11.23
N HIS A 459 0.06 -1.53 -10.12
CA HIS A 459 1.34 -1.55 -9.38
C HIS A 459 1.10 -1.34 -7.88
N PHE A 460 1.96 -1.92 -7.03
CA PHE A 460 2.35 -1.22 -5.80
C PHE A 460 3.46 -0.24 -6.17
N THR A 461 3.46 1.00 -5.66
CA THR A 461 4.55 1.94 -5.98
C THR A 461 5.01 2.80 -4.81
N PHE A 462 6.32 3.06 -4.80
CA PHE A 462 6.87 4.31 -4.30
C PHE A 462 7.39 5.16 -5.46
N GLN A 463 7.05 6.45 -5.45
CA GLN A 463 7.49 7.38 -6.49
C GLN A 463 7.70 8.81 -6.00
N TRP A 464 8.44 9.59 -6.77
CA TRP A 464 8.72 11.02 -6.56
C TRP A 464 9.21 11.34 -5.15
N SER A 465 10.50 11.08 -4.89
CA SER A 465 11.20 11.40 -3.65
C SER A 465 10.71 10.66 -2.40
N ALA A 466 9.85 9.65 -2.55
CA ALA A 466 9.43 8.80 -1.43
C ALA A 466 10.65 8.21 -0.72
N SER A 467 10.71 8.30 0.61
CA SER A 467 11.90 7.90 1.36
C SER A 467 11.62 7.39 2.78
N LYS A 468 12.44 6.43 3.21
CA LYS A 468 12.37 5.79 4.54
C LYS A 468 11.03 5.11 4.83
N ASN A 469 10.35 4.64 3.79
CA ASN A 469 9.14 3.86 3.95
C ASN A 469 9.46 2.36 4.08
N VAL A 470 8.55 1.61 4.69
CA VAL A 470 8.66 0.15 4.85
C VAL A 470 7.45 -0.54 4.25
N VAL A 471 7.69 -1.58 3.47
CA VAL A 471 6.70 -2.48 2.86
C VAL A 471 7.01 -3.89 3.35
N ILE A 472 6.20 -4.40 4.28
CA ILE A 472 6.50 -5.63 5.02
C ILE A 472 5.35 -6.64 5.06
N GLY A 473 5.62 -7.90 4.72
CA GLY A 473 4.67 -9.00 4.95
C GLY A 473 3.39 -8.94 4.10
N ASN A 474 3.41 -8.21 2.99
CA ASN A 474 2.26 -8.06 2.10
C ASN A 474 2.17 -9.21 1.09
N ASP A 475 1.01 -9.38 0.47
CA ASP A 475 0.76 -10.35 -0.60
C ASP A 475 0.23 -9.64 -1.86
N PHE A 476 1.04 -9.57 -2.92
CA PHE A 476 0.76 -8.83 -4.14
C PHE A 476 0.79 -9.73 -5.38
N ASP A 477 -0.10 -9.44 -6.34
CA ASP A 477 -0.04 -9.98 -7.70
C ASP A 477 0.55 -8.99 -8.73
N SER A 478 1.02 -7.85 -8.23
CA SER A 478 1.66 -6.77 -8.97
C SER A 478 3.08 -6.54 -8.48
N ASP A 479 3.87 -5.83 -9.28
CA ASP A 479 5.26 -5.50 -8.98
C ASP A 479 5.43 -4.55 -7.78
N LEU A 480 6.60 -4.65 -7.15
CA LEU A 480 7.13 -3.65 -6.23
C LEU A 480 7.83 -2.56 -7.07
N ASN A 481 7.07 -1.51 -7.39
CA ASN A 481 7.49 -0.49 -8.34
C ASN A 481 8.20 0.68 -7.63
N LEU A 482 9.42 0.99 -8.07
CA LEU A 482 10.10 2.23 -7.78
C LEU A 482 10.06 3.08 -9.05
N HIS A 483 9.01 3.90 -9.18
CA HIS A 483 8.58 4.47 -10.49
C HIS A 483 9.59 5.45 -11.11
N GLY A 484 10.44 6.06 -10.28
CA GLY A 484 11.36 7.11 -10.68
C GLY A 484 10.95 8.48 -10.14
N GLY A 485 11.95 9.37 -10.11
CA GLY A 485 11.88 10.63 -9.38
C GLY A 485 12.57 10.57 -8.01
N TRP A 486 13.66 9.80 -7.91
CA TRP A 486 14.60 9.84 -6.78
C TRP A 486 14.07 9.27 -5.44
N GLU A 487 13.27 8.20 -5.51
CA GLU A 487 12.93 7.39 -4.33
C GLU A 487 14.19 6.81 -3.73
N ARG A 488 14.31 6.80 -2.40
CA ARG A 488 15.53 6.35 -1.73
C ARG A 488 15.26 5.77 -0.37
N HIS A 489 16.17 4.94 0.13
CA HIS A 489 16.14 4.47 1.51
C HIS A 489 14.85 3.72 1.90
N ASN A 490 14.06 3.21 0.95
CA ASN A 490 12.87 2.43 1.26
C ASN A 490 13.24 0.97 1.52
N LEU A 491 12.47 0.28 2.36
CA LEU A 491 12.64 -1.14 2.65
C LEU A 491 11.44 -1.94 2.13
N PHE A 492 11.73 -2.99 1.39
CA PHE A 492 10.79 -4.01 0.96
C PHE A 492 11.24 -5.35 1.55
N GLU A 493 10.48 -5.93 2.46
CA GLU A 493 10.84 -7.22 3.04
C GLU A 493 9.66 -8.13 3.36
N LEU A 494 9.90 -9.45 3.41
CA LEU A 494 8.89 -10.44 3.78
C LEU A 494 7.62 -10.45 2.91
N ASN A 495 7.61 -9.76 1.77
CA ASN A 495 6.45 -9.72 0.90
C ASN A 495 6.40 -10.98 0.04
N THR A 496 5.21 -11.50 -0.21
CA THR A 496 4.95 -12.47 -1.26
C THR A 496 4.49 -11.71 -2.50
N VAL A 497 5.18 -11.90 -3.62
CA VAL A 497 4.85 -11.21 -4.87
C VAL A 497 4.79 -12.23 -5.99
N ARG A 498 3.61 -12.40 -6.60
CA ARG A 498 3.37 -13.38 -7.67
C ARG A 498 2.84 -12.67 -8.90
N VAL A 499 3.73 -12.25 -9.78
CA VAL A 499 3.37 -11.51 -10.99
C VAL A 499 2.97 -12.49 -12.11
N PRO A 500 1.69 -12.52 -12.54
CA PRO A 500 1.25 -13.40 -13.63
C PRO A 500 1.80 -12.93 -14.98
N PHE A 501 1.69 -13.77 -16.02
CA PHE A 501 2.13 -13.40 -17.36
C PHE A 501 1.34 -12.22 -17.91
N GLU A 502 0.05 -12.20 -17.62
CA GLU A 502 -0.89 -11.20 -18.10
C GLU A 502 -0.62 -9.82 -17.50
N HIS A 503 0.16 -9.72 -16.41
CA HIS A 503 0.56 -8.46 -15.80
C HIS A 503 1.64 -7.75 -16.63
N ARG A 504 1.19 -7.00 -17.64
CA ARG A 504 2.05 -6.37 -18.64
C ARG A 504 1.35 -5.25 -19.40
N SER A 505 2.14 -4.34 -19.98
CA SER A 505 1.68 -3.19 -20.76
C SER A 505 0.74 -3.60 -21.91
N GLY A 506 1.10 -4.66 -22.64
CA GLY A 506 0.30 -5.16 -23.77
C GLY A 506 -1.03 -5.83 -23.42
N SER A 507 -1.32 -6.11 -22.15
CA SER A 507 -2.60 -6.71 -21.73
C SER A 507 -3.65 -5.61 -21.54
N CYS A 508 -4.03 -4.95 -22.63
CA CYS A 508 -4.93 -3.80 -22.59
C CYS A 508 -5.96 -3.86 -23.72
N THR A 509 -7.23 -3.56 -23.41
CA THR A 509 -8.32 -3.59 -24.40
C THR A 509 -8.69 -2.22 -24.96
N ALA A 510 -8.49 -1.13 -24.20
CA ALA A 510 -8.84 0.23 -24.60
C ALA A 510 -8.03 1.27 -23.82
N ASN A 511 -7.81 2.45 -24.42
CA ASN A 511 -7.12 3.58 -23.77
C ASN A 511 -5.78 3.17 -23.13
N CYS A 512 -5.03 2.38 -23.90
CA CYS A 512 -3.78 1.78 -23.49
C CYS A 512 -2.67 2.82 -23.41
N GLY A 513 -1.72 2.59 -22.51
CA GLY A 513 -0.51 3.37 -22.46
C GLY A 513 0.14 3.37 -21.09
N GLU A 514 1.33 3.94 -21.06
CA GLU A 514 2.06 4.17 -19.83
C GLU A 514 1.79 5.57 -19.27
N GLU A 515 2.16 5.74 -18.00
CA GLU A 515 2.39 7.06 -17.43
C GLU A 515 3.44 7.80 -18.29
N GLY A 516 3.08 8.98 -18.81
CA GLY A 516 3.89 9.76 -19.77
C GLY A 516 3.48 9.63 -21.24
N GLY A 517 2.40 8.92 -21.57
CA GLY A 517 1.71 9.05 -22.87
C GLY A 517 2.21 8.16 -24.02
N GLY A 518 3.09 7.19 -23.75
CA GLY A 518 3.48 6.15 -24.73
C GLY A 518 2.38 5.09 -24.93
N GLY A 519 2.34 4.47 -26.11
CA GLY A 519 1.49 3.31 -26.39
C GLY A 519 1.92 2.05 -25.62
N PRO A 520 1.11 0.98 -25.61
CA PRO A 520 1.51 -0.27 -25.00
C PRO A 520 2.75 -0.82 -25.71
N ASP A 521 3.70 -1.35 -24.93
CA ASP A 521 4.87 -2.04 -25.46
C ASP A 521 4.77 -3.55 -25.22
N ASP A 522 5.75 -4.29 -25.75
CA ASP A 522 5.88 -5.73 -25.57
C ASP A 522 6.56 -6.11 -24.24
N SER A 523 6.77 -5.15 -23.33
CA SER A 523 7.37 -5.43 -22.02
C SER A 523 6.42 -6.25 -21.17
N THR A 524 6.99 -7.13 -20.35
CA THR A 524 6.29 -7.78 -19.24
C THR A 524 6.83 -7.23 -17.95
N TRP A 525 5.97 -6.98 -16.97
CA TRP A 525 6.42 -6.52 -15.67
C TRP A 525 6.89 -7.71 -14.82
N TYR A 526 7.94 -7.47 -14.05
CA TYR A 526 8.57 -8.42 -13.13
C TYR A 526 8.34 -7.98 -11.68
N PRO A 527 8.54 -8.85 -10.68
CA PRO A 527 8.25 -8.53 -9.27
C PRO A 527 8.94 -7.28 -8.72
N ILE A 528 10.04 -6.82 -9.33
CA ILE A 528 10.67 -5.53 -9.06
C ILE A 528 10.65 -4.71 -10.34
N TRP A 529 10.26 -3.44 -10.22
CA TRP A 529 10.41 -2.45 -11.29
C TRP A 529 11.22 -1.26 -10.81
N TRP A 530 12.11 -0.74 -11.66
CA TRP A 530 13.06 0.32 -11.32
C TRP A 530 13.07 1.45 -12.34
N GLY A 531 12.94 2.70 -11.90
CA GLY A 531 13.05 3.88 -12.75
C GLY A 531 14.48 4.09 -13.23
N ALA A 532 14.80 3.64 -14.45
CA ALA A 532 16.16 3.67 -14.97
C ALA A 532 16.45 4.78 -16.00
N GLY A 533 17.64 5.34 -15.88
CA GLY A 533 18.31 6.23 -16.82
C GLY A 533 17.42 7.23 -17.54
N LYS A 534 17.61 7.29 -18.86
CA LYS A 534 17.00 8.28 -19.75
C LYS A 534 15.48 8.15 -19.84
N LYS A 535 14.94 6.91 -19.84
CA LYS A 535 13.49 6.70 -19.85
C LYS A 535 12.84 7.31 -18.63
N ALA A 536 13.51 7.23 -17.47
CA ALA A 536 12.94 7.70 -16.23
C ALA A 536 12.77 9.23 -16.14
N VAL A 537 13.37 9.99 -17.07
CA VAL A 537 13.17 11.45 -17.15
C VAL A 537 11.70 11.83 -17.34
N LYS A 538 10.88 10.98 -17.97
CA LYS A 538 9.43 11.23 -18.07
C LYS A 538 8.73 11.32 -16.71
N TRP A 539 9.33 10.76 -15.67
CA TRP A 539 8.88 10.85 -14.27
C TRP A 539 9.79 11.73 -13.41
N SER A 540 10.46 12.71 -14.03
CA SER A 540 11.43 13.61 -13.39
C SER A 540 12.70 12.94 -12.84
N GLY A 541 13.08 11.77 -13.36
CA GLY A 541 14.40 11.20 -13.13
C GLY A 541 14.43 9.73 -12.72
N ALA A 542 15.63 9.16 -12.62
CA ALA A 542 15.83 7.79 -12.16
C ALA A 542 15.50 7.62 -10.67
N SER A 543 15.25 6.38 -10.25
CA SER A 543 15.15 6.02 -8.83
C SER A 543 16.48 6.23 -8.13
N GLY A 544 16.41 6.70 -6.88
CA GLY A 544 17.54 7.17 -6.09
C GLY A 544 18.22 6.06 -5.27
N PRO A 545 19.10 6.44 -4.33
CA PRO A 545 20.00 5.49 -3.69
C PRO A 545 19.35 4.58 -2.64
N GLN A 546 19.97 3.40 -2.52
CA GLN A 546 19.87 2.50 -1.38
C GLN A 546 18.41 2.13 -1.02
N ASN A 547 17.61 1.78 -2.02
CA ASN A 547 16.35 1.08 -1.80
C ASN A 547 16.66 -0.40 -1.55
N VAL A 548 16.11 -0.97 -0.49
CA VAL A 548 16.53 -2.26 0.06
C VAL A 548 15.46 -3.30 -0.13
N PHE A 549 15.84 -4.45 -0.70
CA PHE A 549 15.02 -5.64 -0.79
C PHE A 549 15.66 -6.76 0.03
N PHE A 550 14.90 -7.34 0.96
CA PHE A 550 15.40 -8.40 1.83
C PHE A 550 14.31 -9.45 2.12
N ASN A 551 14.66 -10.73 2.05
CA ASN A 551 13.78 -11.82 2.46
C ASN A 551 12.35 -11.82 1.87
N ASN A 552 12.17 -11.32 0.65
CA ASN A 552 10.90 -11.40 -0.09
C ASN A 552 10.76 -12.76 -0.80
N ASP A 553 9.52 -13.19 -1.03
CA ASP A 553 9.17 -14.37 -1.82
C ASP A 553 8.62 -13.92 -3.18
N LEU A 554 9.52 -13.74 -4.16
CA LEU A 554 9.20 -13.13 -5.45
C LEU A 554 9.13 -14.17 -6.57
N TRP A 555 8.05 -14.13 -7.33
CA TRP A 555 7.75 -15.11 -8.38
C TRP A 555 7.21 -14.42 -9.63
N LYS A 556 7.64 -14.92 -10.80
CA LYS A 556 7.18 -14.45 -12.11
C LYS A 556 6.66 -15.62 -12.94
N GLN A 557 5.51 -15.47 -13.57
CA GLN A 557 5.08 -16.33 -14.66
C GLN A 557 5.51 -15.71 -16.01
N THR A 558 6.32 -16.43 -16.79
CA THR A 558 6.95 -15.90 -18.02
C THR A 558 6.22 -16.25 -19.31
N ALA A 559 5.19 -17.09 -19.25
CA ALA A 559 4.35 -17.47 -20.38
C ALA A 559 2.89 -17.65 -19.92
N PRO A 560 1.89 -17.45 -20.80
CA PRO A 560 0.47 -17.67 -20.46
C PRO A 560 0.24 -19.05 -19.86
N GLY A 561 -0.39 -19.12 -18.69
CA GLY A 561 -0.66 -20.39 -17.99
C GLY A 561 0.59 -21.20 -17.58
N GLY A 562 1.80 -20.65 -17.74
CA GLY A 562 3.05 -21.30 -17.37
C GLY A 562 3.26 -21.40 -15.84
N ALA A 563 4.33 -22.08 -15.43
CA ALA A 563 4.72 -22.12 -14.03
C ALA A 563 5.28 -20.76 -13.56
N PHE A 564 5.11 -20.48 -12.27
CA PHE A 564 5.82 -19.39 -11.61
C PHE A 564 7.28 -19.80 -11.38
N VAL A 565 8.22 -18.95 -11.81
CA VAL A 565 9.66 -19.11 -11.55
C VAL A 565 10.12 -18.15 -10.47
N PRO A 566 11.04 -18.55 -9.57
CA PRO A 566 11.62 -17.67 -8.58
C PRO A 566 12.36 -16.48 -9.20
N TYR A 567 12.30 -15.32 -8.55
CA TYR A 567 13.01 -14.09 -8.92
C TYR A 567 13.77 -13.57 -7.68
N TYR A 568 15.08 -13.28 -7.79
CA TYR A 568 15.92 -12.94 -6.62
C TYR A 568 15.78 -13.95 -5.46
N ALA A 569 15.97 -15.24 -5.76
CA ALA A 569 15.63 -16.34 -4.86
C ALA A 569 16.45 -16.42 -3.55
N ASN A 570 17.61 -15.76 -3.46
CA ASN A 570 18.40 -15.76 -2.23
C ASN A 570 17.80 -14.76 -1.23
N ARG A 571 17.16 -15.30 -0.20
CA ARG A 571 16.43 -14.54 0.80
C ARG A 571 17.28 -13.99 1.96
N SER A 572 18.55 -14.40 2.05
CA SER A 572 19.47 -13.97 3.12
C SER A 572 20.35 -12.77 2.71
N THR A 573 20.42 -12.47 1.42
CA THR A 573 21.15 -11.30 0.90
C THR A 573 20.32 -10.03 1.06
N VAL A 574 20.98 -8.95 1.50
CA VAL A 574 20.40 -7.61 1.53
C VAL A 574 20.73 -6.90 0.21
N TYR A 575 19.77 -6.86 -0.71
CA TYR A 575 19.94 -6.23 -2.01
C TYR A 575 19.69 -4.73 -1.91
N GLN A 576 20.72 -3.91 -2.11
CA GLN A 576 20.62 -2.45 -2.04
C GLN A 576 20.74 -1.86 -3.45
N PHE A 577 19.60 -1.53 -4.06
CA PHE A 577 19.51 -0.95 -5.39
C PHE A 577 19.88 0.54 -5.39
N GLY A 578 20.49 0.99 -6.49
CA GLY A 578 20.98 2.35 -6.63
C GLY A 578 22.19 2.64 -5.73
N TRP A 579 22.97 1.64 -5.35
CA TRP A 579 24.01 1.76 -4.32
C TRP A 579 25.24 0.92 -4.63
N ASN A 580 26.43 1.43 -4.33
CA ASN A 580 27.70 0.71 -4.47
C ASN A 580 28.39 0.36 -3.13
N GLY A 581 27.76 0.69 -2.01
CA GLY A 581 28.33 0.53 -0.65
C GLY A 581 28.70 1.87 0.02
N THR A 582 28.98 2.92 -0.76
CA THR A 582 29.38 4.25 -0.24
C THR A 582 28.55 5.40 -0.79
N GLY A 583 27.97 5.27 -1.98
CA GLY A 583 27.21 6.31 -2.66
C GLY A 583 26.24 5.76 -3.70
N TYR A 584 25.45 6.67 -4.28
CA TYR A 584 24.57 6.35 -5.40
C TYR A 584 25.40 5.80 -6.57
N GLN A 585 24.92 4.70 -7.17
CA GLN A 585 25.43 4.17 -8.41
C GLN A 585 24.25 3.73 -9.27
N HIS A 586 24.19 4.23 -10.51
CA HIS A 586 23.19 3.79 -11.46
C HIS A 586 23.39 2.32 -11.85
N LEU A 587 22.30 1.63 -12.16
CA LEU A 587 22.36 0.25 -12.62
C LEU A 587 23.07 0.16 -13.97
N ALA A 588 24.02 -0.75 -14.10
CA ALA A 588 24.86 -0.86 -15.29
C ALA A 588 25.07 -2.32 -15.69
N GLN A 589 25.38 -2.53 -16.97
CA GLN A 589 25.76 -3.82 -17.53
C GLN A 589 27.06 -3.64 -18.32
N ALA A 590 28.06 -4.47 -18.01
CA ALA A 590 29.42 -4.31 -18.55
C ALA A 590 29.98 -2.88 -18.42
N GLY A 591 29.67 -2.20 -17.30
CA GLY A 591 30.08 -0.81 -17.04
C GLY A 591 29.25 0.27 -17.74
N VAL A 592 28.26 -0.10 -18.55
CA VAL A 592 27.39 0.85 -19.26
C VAL A 592 26.08 1.04 -18.49
N PRO A 593 25.72 2.27 -18.07
CA PRO A 593 24.43 2.57 -17.44
C PRO A 593 23.26 2.13 -18.33
N ILE A 594 22.27 1.46 -17.75
CA ILE A 594 21.09 1.05 -18.50
C ILE A 594 20.19 2.26 -18.77
N PRO A 595 19.65 2.44 -19.99
CA PRO A 595 18.80 3.59 -20.31
C PRO A 595 17.33 3.38 -19.90
N ASP A 596 16.93 2.13 -19.65
CA ASP A 596 15.58 1.66 -19.35
C ASP A 596 15.67 0.32 -18.60
N TRP A 597 14.71 0.07 -17.73
CA TRP A 597 14.53 -1.20 -17.02
C TRP A 597 13.86 -2.26 -17.90
N ALA A 598 12.93 -1.86 -18.77
CA ALA A 598 12.19 -2.79 -19.61
C ALA A 598 13.14 -3.65 -20.45
N LYS A 599 12.87 -4.96 -20.49
CA LYS A 599 13.68 -6.00 -21.17
C LYS A 599 15.03 -6.29 -20.53
N ARG A 600 15.30 -5.80 -19.32
CA ARG A 600 16.55 -6.01 -18.57
C ARG A 600 16.32 -6.54 -17.15
N GLU A 601 15.10 -6.93 -16.85
CA GLU A 601 14.64 -7.33 -15.53
C GLU A 601 15.36 -8.59 -15.02
N THR A 602 15.82 -9.45 -15.93
CA THR A 602 16.50 -10.71 -15.58
C THR A 602 18.02 -10.61 -15.52
N LEU A 603 18.60 -9.42 -15.72
CA LEU A 603 20.05 -9.24 -15.68
C LEU A 603 20.55 -9.15 -14.24
N ASP A 604 21.78 -9.63 -13.99
CA ASP A 604 22.42 -9.51 -12.69
C ASP A 604 23.12 -8.15 -12.57
N TYR A 605 22.71 -7.37 -11.57
CA TYR A 605 23.26 -6.05 -11.27
C TYR A 605 24.16 -6.04 -10.03
N SER A 606 24.50 -7.21 -9.47
CA SER A 606 25.37 -7.34 -8.31
C SER A 606 26.72 -6.65 -8.58
N GLY A 607 27.08 -5.67 -7.75
CA GLY A 607 28.28 -4.85 -7.91
C GLY A 607 28.21 -3.79 -9.03
N SER A 608 27.08 -3.69 -9.74
CA SER A 608 26.82 -2.76 -10.84
C SER A 608 25.53 -1.98 -10.60
N GLY A 609 25.50 -1.23 -9.49
CA GLY A 609 24.32 -0.48 -9.02
C GLY A 609 23.43 -1.24 -8.04
N VAL A 610 23.67 -2.54 -7.80
CA VAL A 610 23.08 -3.29 -6.69
C VAL A 610 24.17 -3.81 -5.77
N HIS A 611 24.24 -3.27 -4.55
CA HIS A 611 25.20 -3.69 -3.54
C HIS A 611 24.65 -4.88 -2.73
N THR A 612 25.42 -5.97 -2.69
CA THR A 612 25.00 -7.28 -2.12
C THR A 612 25.94 -7.81 -1.05
N ALA A 613 26.86 -6.98 -0.53
CA ALA A 613 27.87 -7.42 0.44
C ALA A 613 27.32 -7.64 1.87
N LEU A 614 26.06 -7.29 2.13
CA LEU A 614 25.43 -7.45 3.44
C LEU A 614 24.49 -8.66 3.45
N THR A 615 24.50 -9.38 4.56
CA THR A 615 23.54 -10.43 4.92
C THR A 615 23.05 -10.19 6.34
N ASP A 616 21.83 -10.57 6.67
CA ASP A 616 21.33 -10.57 8.03
C ASP A 616 20.80 -11.97 8.38
N PRO A 617 21.20 -12.56 9.52
CA PRO A 617 20.72 -13.89 9.93
C PRO A 617 19.30 -13.83 10.52
N GLY A 618 18.82 -12.65 10.89
CA GLY A 618 17.48 -12.44 11.40
C GLY A 618 16.43 -12.49 10.28
N PRO A 619 15.17 -12.80 10.63
CA PRO A 619 14.10 -12.92 9.63
C PRO A 619 13.69 -11.56 9.04
N SER A 620 14.03 -10.43 9.67
CA SER A 620 13.62 -9.08 9.27
C SER A 620 14.68 -8.05 9.65
N LEU A 621 14.92 -7.06 8.79
CA LEU A 621 15.74 -5.87 9.06
C LEU A 621 15.01 -4.82 9.90
N PHE A 622 13.67 -4.84 9.89
CA PHE A 622 12.83 -3.88 10.59
C PHE A 622 12.35 -4.34 11.97
N LEU A 623 12.04 -5.63 12.13
CA LEU A 623 11.45 -6.23 13.32
C LEU A 623 12.44 -7.14 14.04
N LYS A 624 12.45 -7.10 15.38
CA LYS A 624 13.30 -7.98 16.21
C LYS A 624 12.84 -9.44 16.11
N SER A 625 11.53 -9.64 16.00
CA SER A 625 10.89 -10.94 15.81
C SER A 625 9.73 -10.80 14.83
N THR A 626 9.56 -11.80 13.96
CA THR A 626 8.42 -11.90 13.04
C THR A 626 7.32 -12.82 13.57
N GLY A 627 7.45 -13.31 14.81
CA GLY A 627 6.53 -14.31 15.39
C GLY A 627 6.65 -15.71 14.77
N THR A 628 7.37 -15.84 13.65
CA THR A 628 7.77 -17.12 13.05
C THR A 628 9.09 -17.55 13.65
N THR A 629 9.16 -18.74 14.24
CA THR A 629 10.45 -19.32 14.67
C THR A 629 11.40 -19.39 13.47
N PRO A 630 12.66 -18.91 13.57
CA PRO A 630 13.63 -19.04 12.48
C PRO A 630 13.83 -20.50 12.09
N PRO A 631 14.19 -20.82 10.83
CA PRO A 631 14.60 -22.19 10.48
C PRO A 631 15.91 -22.50 11.23
N THR A 632 15.82 -23.29 12.30
CA THR A 632 16.99 -23.70 13.08
C THR A 632 17.82 -24.66 12.23
N THR A 633 18.95 -24.20 11.70
CA THR A 633 20.04 -25.08 11.27
C THR A 633 20.48 -25.92 12.46
N THR A 634 20.40 -27.24 12.29
CA THR A 634 20.71 -28.23 13.31
C THR A 634 22.21 -28.21 13.65
N THR A 635 22.58 -27.60 14.76
CA THR A 635 23.84 -27.88 15.46
C THR A 635 23.58 -27.99 16.96
N THR A 636 23.57 -29.23 17.45
CA THR A 636 23.67 -29.62 18.87
C THR A 636 25.07 -29.23 19.37
N PRO A 637 25.29 -28.58 20.56
CA PRO A 637 25.21 -29.23 21.90
C PRO A 637 24.99 -28.23 23.09
N PRO A 638 25.34 -28.59 24.36
CA PRO A 638 24.51 -29.21 25.39
C PRO A 638 23.85 -28.22 26.38
N THR A 639 22.88 -28.76 27.12
CA THR A 639 22.04 -28.17 28.16
C THR A 639 22.82 -27.44 29.28
N SER A 640 22.45 -26.18 29.55
CA SER A 640 22.66 -25.54 30.86
C SER A 640 21.36 -24.90 31.34
N THR A 641 20.91 -25.35 32.51
CA THR A 641 19.70 -24.92 33.21
C THR A 641 19.84 -23.48 33.71
N THR A 642 18.92 -22.59 33.36
CA THR A 642 18.74 -21.32 34.08
C THR A 642 17.26 -21.01 34.18
N THR A 643 16.79 -20.93 35.42
CA THR A 643 15.42 -20.63 35.83
C THR A 643 15.16 -19.14 35.68
N THR A 644 14.24 -18.77 34.79
CA THR A 644 13.66 -17.42 34.75
C THR A 644 12.15 -17.53 34.69
N THR A 645 11.51 -17.21 35.81
CA THR A 645 10.07 -17.09 35.99
C THR A 645 9.54 -15.92 35.16
N THR A 646 8.85 -16.24 34.05
CA THR A 646 7.98 -15.30 33.35
C THR A 646 6.53 -15.80 33.43
N ARG A 647 5.65 -14.90 33.86
CA ARG A 647 4.22 -15.12 34.06
C ARG A 647 3.55 -15.50 32.73
N PRO A 648 2.84 -16.64 32.63
CA PRO A 648 2.20 -17.04 31.38
C PRO A 648 0.93 -16.22 31.08
N PRO A 649 0.61 -16.00 29.79
CA PRO A 649 -0.69 -15.47 29.36
C PRO A 649 -1.79 -16.49 29.66
N THR A 650 -2.93 -16.01 30.15
CA THR A 650 -4.11 -16.80 30.49
C THR A 650 -4.98 -17.10 29.26
N GLY A 651 -4.41 -17.69 28.21
CA GLY A 651 -5.17 -18.20 27.05
C GLY A 651 -5.56 -19.66 27.27
N GLY A 652 -6.74 -20.10 26.85
CA GLY A 652 -7.11 -21.52 26.84
C GLY A 652 -6.66 -22.23 25.56
N LEU A 653 -7.42 -23.23 25.14
CA LEU A 653 -7.33 -23.73 23.77
C LEU A 653 -7.88 -22.67 22.79
N THR A 654 -7.26 -22.58 21.62
CA THR A 654 -7.82 -21.89 20.45
C THR A 654 -8.08 -22.93 19.36
N ALA A 655 -9.11 -22.72 18.55
CA ALA A 655 -9.42 -23.55 17.39
C ALA A 655 -9.67 -22.64 16.19
N ARG A 656 -9.12 -22.97 15.01
CA ARG A 656 -9.27 -22.21 13.77
C ARG A 656 -9.78 -23.09 12.64
N PHE A 657 -10.78 -22.61 11.90
CA PHE A 657 -11.41 -23.32 10.79
C PHE A 657 -10.78 -22.94 9.44
N ALA A 658 -10.62 -23.91 8.55
CA ALA A 658 -10.30 -23.68 7.15
C ALA A 658 -11.02 -24.69 6.23
N GLN A 659 -11.38 -24.27 5.02
CA GLN A 659 -11.77 -25.19 3.95
C GLN A 659 -10.51 -25.64 3.20
N THR A 660 -10.27 -26.95 3.13
CA THR A 660 -9.04 -27.54 2.58
C THR A 660 -9.22 -28.10 1.16
N ASN A 661 -10.46 -28.39 0.75
CA ASN A 661 -10.79 -28.79 -0.62
C ASN A 661 -12.26 -28.45 -0.86
N VAL A 662 -12.59 -27.65 -1.88
CA VAL A 662 -13.96 -27.17 -2.13
C VAL A 662 -14.41 -27.59 -3.54
N TRP A 663 -15.62 -28.11 -3.66
CA TRP A 663 -16.26 -28.45 -4.93
C TRP A 663 -17.70 -27.92 -4.97
N SER A 664 -18.37 -28.01 -6.11
CA SER A 664 -19.67 -27.35 -6.36
C SER A 664 -20.79 -27.74 -5.41
N THR A 665 -20.68 -28.88 -4.71
CA THR A 665 -21.73 -29.41 -3.82
C THR A 665 -21.23 -29.68 -2.40
N GLY A 666 -20.00 -29.29 -2.06
CA GLY A 666 -19.41 -29.64 -0.76
C GLY A 666 -17.97 -29.20 -0.58
N TYR A 667 -17.41 -29.47 0.59
CA TYR A 667 -16.02 -29.19 0.90
C TYR A 667 -15.47 -30.09 2.01
N ASN A 668 -14.15 -30.15 2.14
CA ASN A 668 -13.46 -30.67 3.31
C ASN A 668 -13.10 -29.51 4.25
N GLY A 669 -13.64 -29.51 5.46
CA GLY A 669 -13.28 -28.60 6.55
C GLY A 669 -12.16 -29.17 7.43
N GLN A 670 -11.32 -28.31 7.98
CA GLN A 670 -10.30 -28.66 8.95
C GLN A 670 -10.30 -27.66 10.10
N TYR A 671 -10.17 -28.16 11.32
CA TYR A 671 -9.82 -27.33 12.49
C TYR A 671 -8.40 -27.63 12.93
N VAL A 672 -7.66 -26.57 13.26
CA VAL A 672 -6.40 -26.67 14.01
C VAL A 672 -6.65 -26.16 15.41
N ILE A 673 -6.32 -26.99 16.41
CA ILE A 673 -6.47 -26.70 17.83
C ILE A 673 -5.08 -26.47 18.42
N THR A 674 -4.87 -25.34 19.07
CA THR A 674 -3.61 -24.96 19.70
C THR A 674 -3.80 -24.73 21.19
N ASN A 675 -2.92 -25.30 22.03
CA ASN A 675 -2.90 -25.00 23.45
C ASN A 675 -2.04 -23.76 23.72
N GLY A 676 -2.67 -22.59 23.77
CA GLY A 676 -2.03 -21.32 24.15
C GLY A 676 -1.93 -21.11 25.66
N GLY A 677 -2.40 -22.07 26.46
CA GLY A 677 -2.51 -21.95 27.91
C GLY A 677 -1.34 -22.47 28.71
N PRO A 678 -1.23 -22.04 29.98
CA PRO A 678 -0.07 -22.32 30.81
C PRO A 678 0.11 -23.79 31.19
N THR A 679 -0.90 -24.63 30.95
CA THR A 679 -0.92 -26.04 31.37
C THR A 679 -1.24 -26.95 30.20
N GLN A 680 -0.69 -28.17 30.22
CA GLN A 680 -1.07 -29.21 29.28
C GLN A 680 -2.57 -29.50 29.40
N VAL A 681 -3.25 -29.66 28.25
CA VAL A 681 -4.61 -30.21 28.20
C VAL A 681 -4.54 -31.68 27.81
N THR A 682 -5.48 -32.48 28.29
CA THR A 682 -5.59 -33.92 27.98
C THR A 682 -6.70 -34.23 26.99
N SER A 683 -7.57 -33.26 26.70
CA SER A 683 -8.67 -33.38 25.76
C SER A 683 -9.05 -32.03 25.16
N TRP A 684 -9.74 -32.09 24.02
CA TRP A 684 -10.36 -30.94 23.38
C TRP A 684 -11.74 -31.31 22.86
N ARG A 685 -12.64 -30.33 22.89
CA ARG A 685 -14.01 -30.41 22.38
C ARG A 685 -14.30 -29.16 21.56
N VAL A 686 -14.57 -29.34 20.27
CA VAL A 686 -15.01 -28.27 19.37
C VAL A 686 -16.51 -28.42 19.09
N GLU A 687 -17.24 -27.32 19.19
CA GLU A 687 -18.68 -27.26 18.89
C GLU A 687 -18.92 -26.18 17.84
N PHE A 688 -19.86 -26.41 16.93
CA PHE A 688 -20.32 -25.41 15.96
C PHE A 688 -21.65 -25.82 15.34
N ASP A 689 -22.33 -24.86 14.72
CA ASP A 689 -23.53 -25.08 13.91
C ASP A 689 -23.21 -25.03 12.41
N LEU A 690 -23.89 -25.83 11.59
CA LEU A 690 -23.90 -25.65 10.14
C LEU A 690 -25.25 -25.07 9.69
N PRO A 691 -25.26 -24.09 8.78
CA PRO A 691 -26.50 -23.47 8.32
C PRO A 691 -27.37 -24.47 7.52
N PRO A 692 -28.68 -24.20 7.38
CA PRO A 692 -29.57 -25.03 6.56
C PRO A 692 -29.03 -25.27 5.14
N GLY A 693 -29.23 -26.49 4.61
CA GLY A 693 -28.65 -26.90 3.33
C GLY A 693 -27.20 -27.37 3.39
N THR A 694 -26.60 -27.39 4.59
CA THR A 694 -25.24 -27.88 4.83
C THR A 694 -25.24 -29.00 5.86
N THR A 695 -24.55 -30.11 5.61
CA THR A 695 -24.47 -31.26 6.50
C THR A 695 -23.08 -31.86 6.50
N LEU A 696 -22.52 -32.09 7.69
CA LEU A 696 -21.27 -32.82 7.87
C LEU A 696 -21.53 -34.32 7.66
N GLY A 697 -20.77 -34.92 6.74
CA GLY A 697 -20.83 -36.34 6.40
C GLY A 697 -19.84 -37.17 7.21
N SER A 698 -18.59 -37.27 6.74
CA SER A 698 -17.53 -38.05 7.39
C SER A 698 -16.53 -37.15 8.11
N ALA A 699 -15.98 -37.58 9.24
CA ALA A 699 -14.87 -36.90 9.91
C ALA A 699 -13.68 -37.84 10.15
N TRP A 700 -12.49 -37.26 10.27
CA TRP A 700 -11.25 -37.97 10.61
C TRP A 700 -10.51 -37.24 11.72
N ARG A 701 -9.76 -38.00 12.53
CA ARG A 701 -9.04 -37.51 13.73
C ARG A 701 -9.94 -36.85 14.79
N ALA A 702 -11.25 -37.07 14.74
CA ALA A 702 -12.23 -36.68 15.75
C ALA A 702 -13.34 -37.73 15.87
N ASP A 703 -14.00 -37.79 17.03
CA ASP A 703 -15.32 -38.38 17.21
C ASP A 703 -16.39 -37.29 17.07
N VAL A 704 -17.49 -37.59 16.37
CA VAL A 704 -18.55 -36.60 16.07
C VAL A 704 -19.87 -37.05 16.66
N THR A 705 -20.54 -36.15 17.37
CA THR A 705 -21.96 -36.27 17.72
C THR A 705 -22.73 -35.10 17.12
N ARG A 706 -23.99 -35.35 16.76
CA ARG A 706 -24.85 -34.38 16.06
C ARG A 706 -26.22 -34.31 16.74
N ASN A 707 -26.72 -33.10 16.94
CA ASN A 707 -28.10 -32.82 17.32
C ASN A 707 -28.67 -31.71 16.42
N GLY A 708 -29.50 -32.07 15.44
CA GLY A 708 -30.02 -31.10 14.46
C GLY A 708 -28.90 -30.52 13.57
N SER A 709 -28.72 -29.19 13.60
CA SER A 709 -27.62 -28.47 12.93
C SER A 709 -26.35 -28.34 13.77
N HIS A 710 -26.40 -28.76 15.04
CA HIS A 710 -25.30 -28.62 15.99
C HIS A 710 -24.39 -29.84 15.99
N TYR A 711 -23.08 -29.60 15.86
CA TYR A 711 -22.05 -30.63 15.82
C TYR A 711 -21.08 -30.46 17.00
N THR A 712 -20.78 -31.57 17.67
CA THR A 712 -19.75 -31.66 18.70
C THR A 712 -18.67 -32.63 18.23
N LEU A 713 -17.42 -32.18 18.22
CA LEU A 713 -16.25 -32.94 17.80
C LEU A 713 -15.24 -33.05 18.95
N THR A 714 -14.86 -34.27 19.30
CA THR A 714 -13.92 -34.55 20.41
C THR A 714 -12.70 -35.31 19.94
N ASN A 715 -11.61 -35.19 20.68
CA ASN A 715 -10.35 -35.87 20.37
C ASN A 715 -10.45 -37.39 20.36
N LYS A 716 -9.61 -38.02 19.53
CA LYS A 716 -9.25 -39.44 19.64
C LYS A 716 -8.23 -39.63 20.78
N PRO A 717 -7.98 -40.86 21.27
CA PRO A 717 -7.02 -41.10 22.34
C PRO A 717 -5.60 -40.61 22.04
N TYR A 718 -5.17 -40.61 20.77
CA TYR A 718 -3.80 -40.25 20.37
C TYR A 718 -3.58 -38.76 20.13
N ASN A 719 -4.63 -37.93 20.06
CA ASN A 719 -4.51 -36.50 19.71
C ASN A 719 -5.21 -35.55 20.70
N GLY A 720 -5.58 -36.03 21.88
CA GLY A 720 -6.17 -35.18 22.94
C GLY A 720 -5.16 -34.45 23.79
N THR A 721 -3.98 -35.03 24.00
CA THR A 721 -2.95 -34.46 24.87
C THR A 721 -2.13 -33.42 24.12
N LEU A 722 -2.24 -32.15 24.51
CA LEU A 722 -1.51 -31.02 23.93
C LEU A 722 -0.70 -30.32 25.02
N ALA A 723 0.63 -30.42 24.93
CA ALA A 723 1.54 -29.61 25.71
C ALA A 723 1.37 -28.11 25.40
N LEU A 724 1.97 -27.23 26.22
CA LEU A 724 2.00 -25.79 25.95
C LEU A 724 2.56 -25.52 24.55
N GLY A 725 1.83 -24.73 23.76
CA GLY A 725 2.18 -24.39 22.37
C GLY A 725 1.98 -25.52 21.36
N ALA A 726 1.64 -26.73 21.80
CA ALA A 726 1.37 -27.84 20.90
C ALA A 726 0.04 -27.64 20.18
N SER A 727 -0.04 -28.16 18.95
CA SER A 727 -1.23 -28.14 18.14
C SER A 727 -1.58 -29.53 17.63
N THR A 728 -2.85 -29.76 17.36
CA THR A 728 -3.38 -30.92 16.62
C THR A 728 -4.44 -30.44 15.64
N ASP A 729 -4.75 -31.28 14.66
CA ASP A 729 -5.84 -31.03 13.73
C ASP A 729 -6.86 -32.17 13.69
N PHE A 730 -8.06 -31.84 13.24
CA PHE A 730 -9.04 -32.79 12.74
C PHE A 730 -9.73 -32.23 11.51
N GLY A 731 -10.33 -33.10 10.69
CA GLY A 731 -11.08 -32.66 9.52
C GLY A 731 -12.38 -33.43 9.29
N PHE A 732 -13.20 -32.88 8.41
CA PHE A 732 -14.52 -33.42 8.08
C PHE A 732 -14.95 -33.04 6.68
N GLY A 733 -15.71 -33.91 6.01
CA GLY A 733 -16.34 -33.66 4.73
C GLY A 733 -17.75 -33.13 4.92
N VAL A 734 -18.15 -32.18 4.08
CA VAL A 734 -19.43 -31.48 4.14
C VAL A 734 -20.11 -31.54 2.78
N THR A 735 -21.42 -31.80 2.80
CA THR A 735 -22.31 -31.59 1.66
C THR A 735 -23.05 -30.27 1.87
N GLY A 736 -23.02 -29.37 0.89
CA GLY A 736 -23.45 -27.97 1.02
C GLY A 736 -22.26 -27.00 1.14
N THR A 737 -22.52 -25.71 0.96
CA THR A 737 -21.48 -24.66 0.89
C THR A 737 -21.41 -23.75 2.13
N GLY A 738 -22.29 -23.95 3.12
CA GLY A 738 -22.26 -23.18 4.36
C GLY A 738 -21.09 -23.58 5.25
N VAL A 739 -20.53 -22.62 5.99
CA VAL A 739 -19.38 -22.84 6.89
C VAL A 739 -19.83 -22.90 8.36
N PRO A 740 -19.01 -23.45 9.28
CA PRO A 740 -19.30 -23.46 10.71
C PRO A 740 -19.60 -22.08 11.30
N LEU A 741 -20.67 -21.99 12.08
CA LEU A 741 -21.09 -20.82 12.86
C LEU A 741 -20.97 -21.12 14.36
N ASP A 742 -20.90 -20.07 15.18
CA ASP A 742 -20.95 -20.15 16.65
C ASP A 742 -19.93 -21.14 17.25
N CYS A 743 -18.74 -21.18 16.66
CA CYS A 743 -17.71 -22.14 17.02
C CYS A 743 -17.16 -21.88 18.44
N THR A 744 -17.08 -22.93 19.25
CA THR A 744 -16.36 -22.92 20.53
C THR A 744 -15.39 -24.09 20.66
N VAL A 745 -14.30 -23.89 21.40
CA VAL A 745 -13.36 -24.94 21.85
C VAL A 745 -13.29 -24.93 23.37
N ASN A 746 -13.64 -26.06 24.01
CA ASN A 746 -13.80 -26.18 25.46
C ASN A 746 -14.61 -25.00 26.05
N ALA A 747 -15.76 -24.68 25.42
CA ALA A 747 -16.67 -23.58 25.78
C ALA A 747 -16.11 -22.15 25.61
N SER A 748 -14.92 -21.97 25.03
CA SER A 748 -14.38 -20.66 24.64
C SER A 748 -14.60 -20.41 23.14
N PRO A 749 -14.91 -19.19 22.68
CA PRO A 749 -15.05 -18.90 21.25
C PRO A 749 -13.80 -19.33 20.46
N CYS A 750 -14.00 -19.93 19.30
CA CYS A 750 -12.91 -20.26 18.38
C CYS A 750 -12.19 -18.99 17.91
N GLY A 751 -10.89 -19.10 17.64
CA GLY A 751 -10.14 -18.01 17.03
C GLY A 751 -10.53 -17.90 15.56
N GLN A 752 -10.74 -16.67 15.08
CA GLN A 752 -10.85 -16.41 13.64
C GLN A 752 -9.50 -16.75 12.97
#